data_AF-A0AAD4LEU5-F1
#
_entry.id   AF-A0AAD4LEU5-F1
#
_cell.length_a   1.000
_cell.length_b   1.000
_cell.length_c   1.000
_cell.angle_alpha   90.00
_cell.angle_beta   90.00
_cell.angle_gamma   90.00
#
_symmetry.space_group_name_H-M   'P 1'
#
loop_
_entity.id
_entity.type
_entity.pdbx_description
1 polymer ?
#
loop_
_entity_poly.entity_id
_entity_poly.type
_entity_poly.pdbx_seq_one_letter_code
_entity_poly.pdbx_strand_id
1 'polypeptide(L)'
;MTSNEEDLCQKWIDLSDDHLESSTIDDTLGPITDDLWVVAAIADRAIDNSALLTYLLEVALKRSESTVERLQASFVLQDDRETSDVGGQSPSSVDDDMVSYFSENPSDARMCLLRSLLLDRKDRLDTFTEMFATSVEAPAKSDDPEWDDPWLDTVDTESEQQSDPGAPPLPLSAFLIQTLVESAHLLATRGLVGPLRVLFKRHGLALWPFRLSILTCIPDHVPPSLYQDILPKLDTSRDVEHQSHAETWRQEVDWTEHPRVQAALLTSGHATPKIQVPINQASRPMTSQELSTWYQQRAHSILTSTGMADTALLMVQHATSQDIPGLDELGEELILLSRLVYDAQAAAKDGPEEDWTLEQWKNMDSLAVVRAMLALSTPKSLIADIRKFVLPYLFVLESRAERAGNSSSGISAQLLSDFTLGAPLEMVARIFEESKPTLLPGQRLISDDETMARLALACLYGSDSLGEWHVMSQIFECLPAWNATGDEDEDEVETTIASLGSFVTPTTARPKCTPSDLFLFFRPLPLPSLSRALDILDVHLESGEILSRWDAPAPLRWFLQSANDRSSQRARAVRMARQLGATHALRSRSDWEWLLEDMLKLSRTNDNGVRSAFGLLSQADILSIFLSGLLSTGQLQIAESLLRSKKSTLSLDDRAVEDICLTSSREFYDNASSGNYTFGEMKLAYDCLSIPLRSERVIREQEFIEATSRITSFNVESRPGVPLTPIEIRLTKDRLSLISRVLSSNSDAYKYKEVILELVDKLGFRGDVVARAKTLAMIADTALQAEDFAQAFETSEAMINTVSQLCLSPDVSEEQLRDAKEVCWVSCFQLGRQTEFPDVPKKLRLLGHALEFCPADRLPEILAAWRRLEKEDIAAQEQHTSDKDKDGASSNRRHGRAAASAQYGQVVPTLASRLQNIHLPTSPLVMADGAAIADTFSRVASKFPFGKSRPQAHAERPEGEDDGPDSSRGDGAGWPSLPLHREEVSAQASKALQKGIGWLIGADE
;
A
#
# COMPACT_ATOMS: atom_id res chain seq x y z
N MET A 1 -40.10 96.71 8.11
CA MET A 1 -40.27 95.57 7.18
C MET A 1 -39.18 94.55 7.44
N THR A 2 -37.90 94.96 7.37
CA THR A 2 -36.71 94.15 7.73
C THR A 2 -36.86 93.20 8.93
N SER A 3 -37.37 93.65 10.09
CA SER A 3 -37.47 92.77 11.29
C SER A 3 -38.33 91.52 11.10
N ASN A 4 -39.32 91.56 10.20
CA ASN A 4 -40.18 90.42 9.92
C ASN A 4 -39.56 89.46 8.88
N GLU A 5 -38.61 89.95 8.07
CA GLU A 5 -37.80 89.10 7.19
C GLU A 5 -36.69 88.41 7.99
N GLU A 6 -35.99 89.12 8.89
CA GLU A 6 -35.00 88.53 9.81
C GLU A 6 -35.60 87.38 10.66
N ASP A 7 -36.82 87.57 11.18
CA ASP A 7 -37.57 86.53 11.90
C ASP A 7 -37.95 85.32 11.01
N LEU A 8 -38.12 85.50 9.69
CA LEU A 8 -38.38 84.40 8.75
C LEU A 8 -37.09 83.68 8.35
N CYS A 9 -36.00 84.42 8.14
CA CYS A 9 -34.67 83.88 7.89
C CYS A 9 -34.20 82.98 9.05
N GLN A 10 -34.39 83.43 10.31
CA GLN A 10 -34.04 82.63 11.48
C GLN A 10 -34.91 81.37 11.60
N LYS A 11 -36.22 81.46 11.34
CA LYS A 11 -37.11 80.28 11.28
C LYS A 11 -36.68 79.27 10.24
N TRP A 12 -36.18 79.70 9.08
CA TRP A 12 -35.63 78.78 8.08
C TRP A 12 -34.35 78.10 8.55
N ILE A 13 -33.46 78.81 9.26
CA ILE A 13 -32.21 78.22 9.78
C ILE A 13 -32.50 77.20 10.89
N ASP A 14 -33.48 77.47 11.75
CA ASP A 14 -33.83 76.58 12.88
C ASP A 14 -34.75 75.40 12.49
N LEU A 15 -35.23 75.33 11.25
CA LEU A 15 -36.17 74.31 10.78
C LEU A 15 -35.46 73.00 10.38
N SER A 16 -35.70 71.92 11.12
CA SER A 16 -35.23 70.56 10.77
C SER A 16 -35.77 70.09 9.40
N ASP A 17 -34.95 69.34 8.65
CA ASP A 17 -35.34 68.74 7.37
C ASP A 17 -36.51 67.75 7.51
N ASP A 18 -36.67 67.10 8.67
CA ASP A 18 -37.81 66.19 8.98
C ASP A 18 -39.17 66.89 9.07
N HIS A 19 -39.18 68.23 9.14
CA HIS A 19 -40.38 69.06 9.25
C HIS A 19 -40.60 69.93 8.01
N LEU A 20 -39.89 69.63 6.93
CA LEU A 20 -39.99 70.38 5.68
C LEU A 20 -41.17 69.87 4.84
N GLU A 21 -42.11 70.76 4.55
CA GLU A 21 -43.20 70.54 3.58
C GLU A 21 -43.25 71.71 2.58
N SER A 22 -43.85 71.51 1.40
CA SER A 22 -44.03 72.59 0.41
C SER A 22 -44.78 73.80 0.98
N SER A 23 -45.79 73.55 1.83
CA SER A 23 -46.50 74.55 2.64
C SER A 23 -45.55 75.43 3.46
N THR A 24 -44.61 74.80 4.18
CA THR A 24 -43.66 75.47 5.07
C THR A 24 -42.60 76.23 4.28
N ILE A 25 -42.19 75.73 3.11
CA ILE A 25 -41.29 76.42 2.20
C ILE A 25 -41.96 77.70 1.65
N ASP A 26 -43.20 77.62 1.16
CA ASP A 26 -43.96 78.79 0.70
C ASP A 26 -44.16 79.83 1.82
N ASP A 27 -44.54 79.41 3.03
CA ASP A 27 -44.78 80.29 4.18
C ASP A 27 -43.52 81.00 4.72
N THR A 28 -42.34 80.38 4.58
CA THR A 28 -41.05 80.92 5.08
C THR A 28 -40.24 81.67 4.04
N LEU A 29 -40.07 81.11 2.83
CA LEU A 29 -39.23 81.69 1.76
C LEU A 29 -40.03 82.56 0.79
N GLY A 30 -41.33 82.31 0.61
CA GLY A 30 -42.20 83.10 -0.25
C GLY A 30 -42.21 84.61 0.08
N PRO A 31 -42.34 85.03 1.36
CA PRO A 31 -42.41 86.44 1.73
C PRO A 31 -41.10 87.22 1.65
N ILE A 32 -39.94 86.55 1.51
CA ILE A 32 -38.62 87.19 1.53
C ILE A 32 -38.34 87.86 0.18
N THR A 33 -37.86 89.12 0.24
CA THR A 33 -37.57 89.94 -0.95
C THR A 33 -36.12 89.85 -1.46
N ASP A 34 -35.19 89.33 -0.66
CA ASP A 34 -33.79 89.09 -1.06
C ASP A 34 -33.67 87.74 -1.78
N ASP A 35 -33.75 87.76 -3.11
CA ASP A 35 -33.63 86.57 -3.95
C ASP A 35 -32.25 85.88 -3.81
N LEU A 36 -31.16 86.62 -3.51
CA LEU A 36 -29.83 86.03 -3.29
C LEU A 36 -29.77 85.29 -1.96
N TRP A 37 -30.37 85.85 -0.90
CA TRP A 37 -30.48 85.14 0.37
C TRP A 37 -31.31 83.86 0.23
N VAL A 38 -32.47 83.93 -0.44
CA VAL A 38 -33.34 82.74 -0.66
C VAL A 38 -32.63 81.66 -1.47
N VAL A 39 -31.96 82.03 -2.57
CA VAL A 39 -31.20 81.09 -3.41
C VAL A 39 -30.02 80.47 -2.65
N ALA A 40 -29.31 81.24 -1.81
CA ALA A 40 -28.25 80.72 -0.95
C ALA A 40 -28.77 79.78 0.15
N ALA A 41 -29.90 80.15 0.79
CA ALA A 41 -30.51 79.38 1.87
C ALA A 41 -31.11 78.04 1.39
N ILE A 42 -31.48 77.94 0.11
CA ILE A 42 -31.84 76.68 -0.56
C ILE A 42 -30.59 75.88 -0.93
N ALA A 43 -29.54 76.53 -1.43
CA ALA A 43 -28.27 75.88 -1.77
C ALA A 43 -27.50 75.31 -0.56
N ASP A 44 -27.76 75.80 0.66
CA ASP A 44 -27.13 75.26 1.88
C ASP A 44 -27.75 73.90 2.31
N ARG A 45 -29.02 73.64 1.98
CA ARG A 45 -29.69 72.38 2.34
C ARG A 45 -29.38 71.23 1.37
N ALA A 46 -29.27 70.02 1.91
CA ALA A 46 -29.14 68.77 1.16
C ALA A 46 -30.09 67.71 1.75
N ILE A 47 -31.21 67.46 1.07
CA ILE A 47 -32.38 66.74 1.60
C ILE A 47 -32.54 65.39 0.87
N ASP A 48 -32.90 64.33 1.60
CA ASP A 48 -33.07 62.99 1.02
C ASP A 48 -34.40 62.78 0.29
N ASN A 49 -35.41 63.62 0.53
CA ASN A 49 -36.69 63.59 -0.17
C ASN A 49 -36.58 64.26 -1.54
N SER A 50 -36.58 63.43 -2.60
CA SER A 50 -36.45 63.88 -3.99
C SER A 50 -37.53 64.87 -4.42
N ALA A 51 -38.80 64.65 -4.04
CA ALA A 51 -39.91 65.52 -4.44
C ALA A 51 -39.83 66.91 -3.81
N LEU A 52 -39.43 67.01 -2.53
CA LEU A 52 -39.18 68.29 -1.87
C LEU A 52 -37.97 69.00 -2.47
N LEU A 53 -36.91 68.26 -2.80
CA LEU A 53 -35.73 68.84 -3.43
C LEU A 53 -36.03 69.38 -4.84
N THR A 54 -36.80 68.66 -5.67
CA THR A 54 -37.25 69.17 -6.98
C THR A 54 -37.96 70.52 -6.82
N TYR A 55 -38.92 70.61 -5.89
CA TYR A 55 -39.67 71.84 -5.63
C TYR A 55 -38.76 72.99 -5.15
N LEU A 56 -37.81 72.73 -4.24
CA LEU A 56 -36.82 73.72 -3.81
C LEU A 56 -35.94 74.23 -4.96
N LEU A 57 -35.45 73.31 -5.81
CA LEU A 57 -34.64 73.67 -6.98
C LEU A 57 -35.45 74.50 -7.98
N GLU A 58 -36.72 74.18 -8.23
CA GLU A 58 -37.61 74.99 -9.06
C GLU A 58 -37.82 76.41 -8.51
N VAL A 59 -38.04 76.55 -7.21
CA VAL A 59 -38.17 77.86 -6.53
C VAL A 59 -36.88 78.67 -6.68
N ALA A 60 -35.70 78.08 -6.44
CA ALA A 60 -34.42 78.78 -6.53
C ALA A 60 -34.01 79.13 -7.98
N LEU A 61 -34.29 78.25 -8.94
CA LEU A 61 -34.03 78.52 -10.37
C LEU A 61 -34.92 79.65 -10.91
N LYS A 62 -36.19 79.71 -10.47
CA LYS A 62 -37.11 80.81 -10.79
C LYS A 62 -36.71 82.14 -10.14
N ARG A 63 -36.24 82.10 -8.88
CA ARG A 63 -35.74 83.29 -8.16
C ARG A 63 -34.45 83.85 -8.76
N SER A 64 -33.62 83.01 -9.37
CA SER A 64 -32.38 83.45 -10.06
C SER A 64 -32.57 83.88 -11.52
N GLU A 65 -33.71 83.57 -12.14
CA GLU A 65 -34.00 83.82 -13.56
C GLU A 65 -33.89 85.30 -13.94
N SER A 66 -34.52 86.21 -13.18
CA SER A 66 -34.51 87.67 -13.42
C SER A 66 -33.11 88.29 -13.44
N THR A 67 -32.18 87.72 -12.66
CA THR A 67 -30.78 88.16 -12.63
C THR A 67 -30.05 87.67 -13.87
N VAL A 68 -30.29 86.42 -14.29
CA VAL A 68 -29.68 85.87 -15.51
C VAL A 68 -30.21 86.54 -16.78
N GLU A 69 -31.51 86.81 -16.88
CA GLU A 69 -32.09 87.56 -18.01
C GLU A 69 -31.45 88.96 -18.14
N ARG A 70 -31.24 89.66 -17.01
CA ARG A 70 -30.54 90.96 -16.97
C ARG A 70 -29.10 90.84 -17.47
N LEU A 71 -28.38 89.79 -17.07
CA LEU A 71 -26.99 89.58 -17.47
C LEU A 71 -26.88 89.14 -18.94
N GLN A 72 -27.76 88.25 -19.42
CA GLN A 72 -27.89 87.88 -20.84
C GLN A 72 -28.16 89.10 -21.73
N ALA A 73 -29.05 90.01 -21.30
CA ALA A 73 -29.34 91.25 -22.00
C ALA A 73 -28.17 92.25 -21.99
N SER A 74 -27.26 92.13 -21.03
CA SER A 74 -26.07 92.99 -20.89
C SER A 74 -24.84 92.43 -21.61
N PHE A 75 -24.73 91.10 -21.69
CA PHE A 75 -23.56 90.37 -22.21
C PHE A 75 -24.03 89.28 -23.19
N VAL A 76 -24.11 89.66 -24.47
CA VAL A 76 -24.49 88.74 -25.56
C VAL A 76 -23.31 87.81 -25.85
N LEU A 77 -23.49 86.53 -25.52
CA LEU A 77 -22.57 85.46 -25.92
C LEU A 77 -22.86 85.07 -27.37
N GLN A 78 -21.92 85.35 -28.29
CA GLN A 78 -21.96 84.79 -29.63
C GLN A 78 -21.25 83.43 -29.65
N ASP A 79 -21.87 82.44 -30.27
CA ASP A 79 -21.25 81.16 -30.60
C ASP A 79 -20.14 81.38 -31.65
N ASP A 80 -18.91 80.92 -31.39
CA ASP A 80 -17.75 81.07 -32.29
C ASP A 80 -17.84 80.18 -33.56
N ARG A 81 -19.04 79.90 -34.07
CA ARG A 81 -19.27 79.05 -35.25
C ARG A 81 -19.61 79.82 -36.53
N GLU A 82 -19.98 81.09 -36.46
CA GLU A 82 -20.23 81.93 -37.64
C GLU A 82 -19.60 83.33 -37.54
N THR A 83 -18.30 83.43 -37.88
CA THR A 83 -17.68 84.73 -38.17
C THR A 83 -17.61 84.99 -39.67
N SER A 84 -18.67 85.63 -40.19
CA SER A 84 -18.58 86.41 -41.43
C SER A 84 -18.98 87.85 -41.17
N ASP A 85 -18.02 88.75 -41.36
CA ASP A 85 -18.11 90.21 -41.50
C ASP A 85 -19.41 90.93 -41.07
N VAL A 86 -19.33 91.71 -39.99
CA VAL A 86 -19.47 93.19 -39.97
C VAL A 86 -19.64 93.68 -38.52
N GLY A 87 -18.86 94.69 -38.11
CA GLY A 87 -19.38 95.65 -37.10
C GLY A 87 -18.87 95.61 -35.65
N GLY A 88 -17.60 95.29 -35.40
CA GLY A 88 -16.81 96.01 -34.39
C GLY A 88 -17.17 95.90 -32.89
N GLN A 89 -16.91 94.74 -32.29
CA GLN A 89 -16.36 94.62 -30.93
C GLN A 89 -15.39 93.42 -30.91
N SER A 90 -14.25 93.55 -30.24
CA SER A 90 -13.24 92.48 -30.14
C SER A 90 -13.62 91.49 -29.05
N PRO A 91 -13.56 90.16 -29.26
CA PRO A 91 -14.04 89.19 -28.27
C PRO A 91 -13.36 89.31 -26.90
N SER A 92 -12.09 89.72 -26.86
CA SER A 92 -11.36 89.94 -25.60
C SER A 92 -11.87 91.11 -24.75
N SER A 93 -12.55 92.11 -25.32
CA SER A 93 -13.08 93.21 -24.49
C SER A 93 -14.31 92.78 -23.70
N VAL A 94 -15.15 91.90 -24.27
CA VAL A 94 -16.36 91.40 -23.59
C VAL A 94 -15.98 90.54 -22.38
N ASP A 95 -14.90 89.76 -22.48
CA ASP A 95 -14.38 88.97 -21.36
C ASP A 95 -13.82 89.88 -20.23
N ASP A 96 -13.04 90.91 -20.56
CA ASP A 96 -12.55 91.91 -19.58
C ASP A 96 -13.69 92.75 -18.96
N ASP A 97 -14.67 93.16 -19.77
CA ASP A 97 -15.87 93.90 -19.33
C ASP A 97 -16.69 93.04 -18.35
N MET A 98 -16.84 91.73 -18.62
CA MET A 98 -17.54 90.79 -17.73
C MET A 98 -16.76 90.51 -16.44
N VAL A 99 -15.42 90.40 -16.49
CA VAL A 99 -14.57 90.29 -15.28
C VAL A 99 -14.70 91.53 -14.40
N SER A 100 -14.63 92.73 -14.99
CA SER A 100 -14.79 93.98 -14.23
C SER A 100 -16.18 94.10 -13.62
N TYR A 101 -17.24 93.80 -14.39
CA TYR A 101 -18.62 93.81 -13.90
C TYR A 101 -18.84 92.90 -12.68
N PHE A 102 -18.35 91.66 -12.72
CA PHE A 102 -18.49 90.74 -11.58
C PHE A 102 -17.67 91.18 -10.36
N SER A 103 -16.54 91.86 -10.55
CA SER A 103 -15.76 92.44 -9.45
C SER A 103 -16.46 93.63 -8.78
N GLU A 104 -17.27 94.39 -9.53
CA GLU A 104 -18.09 95.50 -9.00
C GLU A 104 -19.42 95.02 -8.41
N ASN A 105 -19.99 93.91 -8.91
CA ASN A 105 -21.30 93.38 -8.55
C ASN A 105 -21.20 91.96 -7.97
N PRO A 106 -20.68 91.80 -6.73
CA PRO A 106 -20.47 90.49 -6.12
C PRO A 106 -21.77 89.75 -5.77
N SER A 107 -22.92 90.43 -5.72
CA SER A 107 -24.25 89.80 -5.60
C SER A 107 -24.56 88.93 -6.81
N ASP A 108 -24.33 89.48 -7.99
CA ASP A 108 -24.68 88.87 -9.27
C ASP A 108 -23.70 87.74 -9.60
N ALA A 109 -22.41 87.94 -9.28
CA ALA A 109 -21.40 86.88 -9.33
C ALA A 109 -21.79 85.67 -8.45
N ARG A 110 -22.24 85.92 -7.21
CA ARG A 110 -22.75 84.87 -6.30
C ARG A 110 -24.01 84.21 -6.82
N MET A 111 -24.96 84.97 -7.39
CA MET A 111 -26.17 84.42 -8.02
C MET A 111 -25.82 83.46 -9.16
N CYS A 112 -24.88 83.81 -10.04
CA CYS A 112 -24.45 82.93 -11.13
C CYS A 112 -23.81 81.62 -10.61
N LEU A 113 -22.97 81.71 -9.58
CA LEU A 113 -22.34 80.54 -8.97
C LEU A 113 -23.36 79.63 -8.30
N LEU A 114 -24.28 80.19 -7.51
CA LEU A 114 -25.34 79.45 -6.86
C LEU A 114 -26.29 78.82 -7.89
N ARG A 115 -26.65 79.53 -8.97
CA ARG A 115 -27.44 78.94 -10.06
C ARG A 115 -26.73 77.77 -10.72
N SER A 116 -25.44 77.88 -11.05
CA SER A 116 -24.69 76.76 -11.64
C SER A 116 -24.58 75.56 -10.68
N LEU A 117 -24.49 75.79 -9.36
CA LEU A 117 -24.55 74.73 -8.35
C LEU A 117 -25.95 74.08 -8.28
N LEU A 118 -27.01 74.86 -8.36
CA LEU A 118 -28.39 74.36 -8.34
C LEU A 118 -28.73 73.57 -9.61
N LEU A 119 -28.15 73.95 -10.76
CA LEU A 119 -28.25 73.21 -12.02
C LEU A 119 -27.49 71.88 -11.96
N ASP A 120 -26.25 71.85 -11.43
CA ASP A 120 -25.53 70.58 -11.17
C ASP A 120 -26.32 69.67 -10.21
N ARG A 121 -26.89 70.24 -9.14
CA ARG A 121 -27.76 69.48 -8.21
C ARG A 121 -29.05 68.98 -8.86
N LYS A 122 -29.62 69.71 -9.82
CA LYS A 122 -30.78 69.26 -10.59
C LYS A 122 -30.42 68.08 -11.49
N ASP A 123 -29.36 68.21 -12.29
CA ASP A 123 -28.87 67.13 -13.15
C ASP A 123 -28.50 65.87 -12.33
N ARG A 124 -27.93 66.06 -11.12
CA ARG A 124 -27.69 64.97 -10.16
C ARG A 124 -28.97 64.37 -9.61
N LEU A 125 -29.97 65.17 -9.25
CA LEU A 125 -31.26 64.68 -8.78
C LEU A 125 -31.95 63.83 -9.85
N ASP A 126 -31.98 64.31 -11.09
CA ASP A 126 -32.55 63.57 -12.22
C ASP A 126 -31.76 62.25 -12.43
N THR A 127 -30.42 62.30 -12.42
CA THR A 127 -29.56 61.10 -12.42
C THR A 127 -29.86 60.15 -11.24
N PHE A 128 -30.09 60.66 -10.04
CA PHE A 128 -30.41 59.86 -8.85
C PHE A 128 -31.76 59.14 -9.00
N THR A 129 -32.76 59.80 -9.60
CA THR A 129 -34.05 59.13 -9.90
C THR A 129 -33.91 58.03 -10.96
N GLU A 130 -33.08 58.20 -12.00
CA GLU A 130 -32.77 57.15 -12.99
C GLU A 130 -31.95 55.99 -12.36
N MET A 131 -31.01 56.29 -11.47
CA MET A 131 -30.30 55.28 -10.66
C MET A 131 -31.24 54.50 -9.74
N PHE A 132 -32.23 55.16 -9.13
CA PHE A 132 -33.20 54.49 -8.27
C PHE A 132 -34.17 53.61 -9.07
N ALA A 133 -34.69 54.11 -10.20
CA ALA A 133 -35.56 53.33 -11.08
C ALA A 133 -34.88 52.04 -11.56
N THR A 134 -33.62 52.14 -12.01
CA THR A 134 -32.81 50.98 -12.43
C THR A 134 -32.40 50.03 -11.29
N SER A 135 -32.59 50.43 -10.03
CA SER A 135 -32.40 49.55 -8.86
C SER A 135 -33.67 48.80 -8.42
N VAL A 136 -34.86 49.27 -8.84
CA VAL A 136 -36.17 48.67 -8.53
C VAL A 136 -36.61 47.69 -9.62
N GLU A 137 -36.08 47.81 -10.84
CA GLU A 137 -36.24 46.82 -11.91
C GLU A 137 -35.41 45.56 -11.62
N ALA A 138 -36.00 44.63 -10.86
CA ALA A 138 -35.56 43.24 -10.82
C ALA A 138 -35.50 42.67 -12.26
N PRO A 139 -34.57 41.74 -12.57
CA PRO A 139 -34.25 41.37 -13.95
C PRO A 139 -35.50 40.90 -14.70
N ALA A 140 -35.83 41.63 -15.77
CA ALA A 140 -36.78 41.15 -16.76
C ALA A 140 -36.29 39.79 -17.27
N LYS A 141 -37.17 38.80 -17.28
CA LYS A 141 -36.87 37.50 -17.88
C LYS A 141 -36.45 37.73 -19.32
N SER A 142 -35.19 37.42 -19.63
CA SER A 142 -34.73 37.33 -21.00
C SER A 142 -35.42 36.14 -21.65
N ASP A 143 -36.40 36.42 -22.52
CA ASP A 143 -36.95 35.43 -23.46
C ASP A 143 -35.89 35.12 -24.54
N ASP A 144 -34.80 34.45 -24.14
CA ASP A 144 -33.85 33.82 -25.05
C ASP A 144 -34.24 32.34 -25.26
N PRO A 145 -34.04 31.78 -26.47
CA PRO A 145 -34.57 30.47 -26.82
C PRO A 145 -33.74 29.32 -26.22
N GLU A 146 -34.34 28.65 -25.24
CA GLU A 146 -34.28 27.20 -25.01
C GLU A 146 -32.90 26.54 -25.22
N TRP A 147 -31.98 26.80 -24.28
CA TRP A 147 -31.01 25.80 -23.88
C TRP A 147 -31.57 25.07 -22.65
N ASP A 148 -32.10 23.86 -22.86
CA ASP A 148 -32.46 22.95 -21.77
C ASP A 148 -31.22 22.67 -20.92
N ASP A 149 -31.18 23.20 -19.69
CA ASP A 149 -30.28 22.74 -18.64
C ASP A 149 -30.98 21.66 -17.79
N PRO A 150 -30.63 20.37 -17.96
CA PRO A 150 -31.26 19.28 -17.24
C PRO A 150 -30.79 19.13 -15.77
N TRP A 151 -30.01 20.07 -15.23
CA TRP A 151 -29.43 19.99 -13.88
C TRP A 151 -29.98 20.97 -12.85
N LEU A 152 -31.03 21.73 -13.17
CA LEU A 152 -31.83 22.47 -12.17
C LEU A 152 -32.74 21.53 -11.35
N ASP A 153 -32.13 20.52 -10.73
CA ASP A 153 -32.73 19.76 -9.63
C ASP A 153 -32.82 20.66 -8.39
N THR A 154 -33.98 20.65 -7.74
CA THR A 154 -34.31 21.52 -6.62
C THR A 154 -33.38 21.29 -5.42
N VAL A 155 -32.43 22.20 -5.20
CA VAL A 155 -31.72 22.37 -3.93
C VAL A 155 -32.13 23.69 -3.28
N ASP A 156 -32.73 23.59 -2.09
CA ASP A 156 -33.14 24.74 -1.28
C ASP A 156 -31.91 25.56 -0.87
N THR A 157 -31.61 26.62 -1.61
CA THR A 157 -30.53 27.56 -1.27
C THR A 157 -31.03 28.51 -0.18
N GLU A 158 -30.99 28.05 1.07
CA GLU A 158 -31.17 28.93 2.22
C GLU A 158 -30.04 29.98 2.26
N SER A 159 -30.39 31.21 2.64
CA SER A 159 -29.49 32.31 3.04
C SER A 159 -28.75 33.14 2.00
N GLU A 160 -29.42 33.52 0.89
CA GLU A 160 -29.16 34.87 0.34
C GLU A 160 -29.78 35.93 1.26
N GLN A 161 -28.95 36.86 1.74
CA GLN A 161 -29.42 38.04 2.49
C GLN A 161 -30.08 39.03 1.51
N GLN A 162 -31.39 38.87 1.30
CA GLN A 162 -32.20 39.86 0.61
C GLN A 162 -32.13 41.21 1.36
N SER A 163 -31.34 42.14 0.82
CA SER A 163 -31.43 43.55 1.19
C SER A 163 -32.79 44.12 0.76
N ASP A 164 -33.40 44.93 1.61
CA ASP A 164 -34.74 45.50 1.42
C ASP A 164 -34.90 46.12 0.01
N PRO A 165 -35.85 45.67 -0.84
CA PRO A 165 -35.96 46.04 -2.25
C PRO A 165 -36.51 47.46 -2.50
N GLY A 166 -36.29 48.38 -1.57
CA GLY A 166 -36.74 49.77 -1.63
C GLY A 166 -35.78 50.79 -1.03
N ALA A 167 -34.61 50.38 -0.53
CA ALA A 167 -33.59 51.32 -0.04
C ALA A 167 -32.80 51.91 -1.23
N PRO A 168 -32.65 53.25 -1.33
CA PRO A 168 -31.85 53.84 -2.40
C PRO A 168 -30.36 53.46 -2.26
N PRO A 169 -29.61 53.35 -3.38
CA PRO A 169 -28.23 52.84 -3.37
C PRO A 169 -27.27 53.69 -2.53
N LEU A 170 -27.59 54.98 -2.39
CA LEU A 170 -26.94 55.99 -1.54
C LEU A 170 -28.05 56.94 -1.02
N PRO A 171 -27.88 57.60 0.13
CA PRO A 171 -28.72 58.74 0.49
C PRO A 171 -28.48 59.90 -0.49
N LEU A 172 -29.55 60.54 -0.95
CA LEU A 172 -29.52 61.61 -1.96
C LEU A 172 -28.73 62.83 -1.45
N SER A 173 -28.87 63.18 -0.17
CA SER A 173 -28.08 64.20 0.52
C SER A 173 -26.57 63.98 0.35
N ALA A 174 -26.08 62.74 0.54
CA ALA A 174 -24.68 62.40 0.33
C ALA A 174 -24.26 62.46 -1.15
N PHE A 175 -25.12 61.98 -2.07
CA PHE A 175 -24.83 62.01 -3.51
C PHE A 175 -24.72 63.45 -4.09
N LEU A 176 -25.42 64.42 -3.48
CA LEU A 176 -25.32 65.84 -3.84
C LEU A 176 -24.05 66.52 -3.31
N ILE A 177 -23.50 66.04 -2.20
CA ILE A 177 -22.31 66.61 -1.54
C ILE A 177 -21.01 65.97 -2.04
N GLN A 178 -21.01 64.65 -2.24
CA GLN A 178 -19.84 63.90 -2.71
C GLN A 178 -19.47 64.25 -4.16
N THR A 179 -18.23 64.02 -4.55
CA THR A 179 -17.85 64.09 -5.97
C THR A 179 -18.48 62.92 -6.74
N LEU A 180 -18.74 63.13 -8.04
CA LEU A 180 -19.22 62.07 -8.93
C LEU A 180 -18.25 60.88 -8.96
N VAL A 181 -16.94 61.15 -8.81
CA VAL A 181 -15.88 60.14 -8.76
C VAL A 181 -15.97 59.30 -7.49
N GLU A 182 -16.13 59.89 -6.31
CA GLU A 182 -16.32 59.15 -5.05
C GLU A 182 -17.60 58.31 -5.08
N SER A 183 -18.70 58.90 -5.59
CA SER A 183 -19.98 58.18 -5.76
C SER A 183 -19.83 56.98 -6.69
N ALA A 184 -19.12 57.12 -7.81
CA ALA A 184 -18.86 56.05 -8.75
C ALA A 184 -17.98 54.93 -8.16
N HIS A 185 -16.92 55.27 -7.41
CA HIS A 185 -16.11 54.26 -6.71
C HIS A 185 -16.93 53.52 -5.64
N LEU A 186 -17.76 54.23 -4.87
CA LEU A 186 -18.59 53.63 -3.83
C LEU A 186 -19.66 52.67 -4.40
N LEU A 187 -20.28 53.02 -5.53
CA LEU A 187 -21.20 52.13 -6.24
C LEU A 187 -20.45 50.92 -6.84
N ALA A 188 -19.27 51.14 -7.43
CA ALA A 188 -18.43 50.06 -7.96
C ALA A 188 -18.04 49.06 -6.86
N THR A 189 -17.48 49.51 -5.73
CA THR A 189 -17.09 48.65 -4.60
C THR A 189 -18.27 47.90 -3.97
N ARG A 190 -19.50 48.40 -4.11
CA ARG A 190 -20.73 47.70 -3.68
C ARG A 190 -21.29 46.73 -4.73
N GLY A 191 -20.69 46.62 -5.91
CA GLY A 191 -21.22 45.81 -7.02
C GLY A 191 -22.51 46.36 -7.64
N LEU A 192 -22.87 47.63 -7.39
CA LEU A 192 -24.13 48.24 -7.83
C LEU A 192 -24.02 48.74 -9.28
N VAL A 193 -23.96 47.78 -10.21
CA VAL A 193 -23.68 47.99 -11.63
C VAL A 193 -24.75 48.83 -12.34
N GLY A 194 -26.04 48.64 -12.04
CA GLY A 194 -27.15 49.41 -12.66
C GLY A 194 -26.99 50.92 -12.44
N PRO A 195 -26.95 51.40 -11.18
CA PRO A 195 -26.66 52.79 -10.86
C PRO A 195 -25.34 53.31 -11.46
N LEU A 196 -24.28 52.48 -11.44
CA LEU A 196 -22.98 52.84 -12.04
C LEU A 196 -23.08 53.06 -13.57
N ARG A 197 -23.87 52.25 -14.28
CA ARG A 197 -24.14 52.40 -15.71
C ARG A 197 -24.82 53.74 -16.01
N VAL A 198 -25.79 54.15 -15.19
CA VAL A 198 -26.46 55.45 -15.31
C VAL A 198 -25.47 56.60 -15.09
N LEU A 199 -24.54 56.49 -14.12
CA LEU A 199 -23.48 57.49 -13.94
C LEU A 199 -22.57 57.61 -15.17
N PHE A 200 -22.10 56.51 -15.75
CA PHE A 200 -21.29 56.55 -16.98
C PHE A 200 -22.06 57.11 -18.17
N LYS A 201 -23.35 56.78 -18.30
CA LYS A 201 -24.23 57.30 -19.36
C LYS A 201 -24.45 58.82 -19.26
N ARG A 202 -24.75 59.34 -18.06
CA ARG A 202 -25.08 60.77 -17.84
C ARG A 202 -23.86 61.66 -17.64
N HIS A 203 -22.85 61.17 -16.92
CA HIS A 203 -21.69 61.93 -16.45
C HIS A 203 -20.36 61.41 -17.00
N GLY A 204 -20.38 60.62 -18.08
CA GLY A 204 -19.22 59.93 -18.64
C GLY A 204 -18.01 60.81 -18.92
N LEU A 205 -18.21 62.06 -19.36
CA LEU A 205 -17.11 63.01 -19.59
C LEU A 205 -16.33 63.38 -18.30
N ALA A 206 -17.03 63.50 -17.16
CA ALA A 206 -16.41 63.80 -15.87
C ALA A 206 -15.72 62.57 -15.26
N LEU A 207 -16.28 61.37 -15.50
CA LEU A 207 -15.75 60.11 -15.00
C LEU A 207 -14.63 59.53 -15.87
N TRP A 208 -14.52 59.95 -17.14
CA TRP A 208 -13.58 59.40 -18.11
C TRP A 208 -12.13 59.28 -17.60
N PRO A 209 -11.50 60.29 -16.94
CA PRO A 209 -10.13 60.16 -16.44
C PRO A 209 -9.93 59.12 -15.33
N PHE A 210 -11.02 58.65 -14.72
CA PHE A 210 -11.04 57.70 -13.60
C PHE A 210 -11.69 56.37 -13.96
N ARG A 211 -12.13 56.19 -15.22
CA ARG A 211 -12.91 55.02 -15.66
C ARG A 211 -12.27 53.68 -15.27
N LEU A 212 -10.95 53.54 -15.44
CA LEU A 212 -10.22 52.31 -15.13
C LEU A 212 -10.13 52.05 -13.63
N SER A 213 -9.92 53.07 -12.80
CA SER A 213 -9.88 52.89 -11.34
C SER A 213 -11.26 52.51 -10.80
N ILE A 214 -12.32 53.16 -11.32
CA ILE A 214 -13.71 52.83 -11.01
C ILE A 214 -14.02 51.37 -11.40
N LEU A 215 -13.68 50.95 -12.62
CA LEU A 215 -13.90 49.57 -13.08
C LEU A 215 -13.10 48.53 -12.27
N THR A 216 -11.86 48.81 -11.87
CA THR A 216 -11.08 47.91 -11.00
C THR A 216 -11.64 47.80 -9.58
N CYS A 217 -12.49 48.74 -9.15
CA CYS A 217 -13.16 48.66 -7.86
C CYS A 217 -14.43 47.79 -7.85
N ILE A 218 -14.91 47.30 -9.01
CA ILE A 218 -15.99 46.32 -9.07
C ILE A 218 -15.48 44.99 -8.48
N PRO A 219 -16.17 44.36 -7.51
CA PRO A 219 -15.73 43.09 -6.94
C PRO A 219 -15.56 42.00 -7.99
N ASP A 220 -14.50 41.20 -7.86
CA ASP A 220 -14.08 40.21 -8.86
C ASP A 220 -15.08 39.05 -9.07
N HIS A 221 -16.01 38.83 -8.13
CA HIS A 221 -17.10 37.86 -8.27
C HIS A 221 -18.31 38.36 -9.08
N VAL A 222 -18.37 39.66 -9.41
CA VAL A 222 -19.50 40.21 -10.18
C VAL A 222 -19.33 39.81 -11.65
N PRO A 223 -20.32 39.14 -12.27
CA PRO A 223 -20.18 38.64 -13.64
C PRO A 223 -20.08 39.78 -14.67
N PRO A 224 -19.10 39.76 -15.59
CA PRO A 224 -18.87 40.80 -16.60
C PRO A 224 -20.07 41.13 -17.47
N SER A 225 -20.96 40.16 -17.71
CA SER A 225 -22.20 40.34 -18.47
C SER A 225 -23.11 41.46 -17.93
N LEU A 226 -23.08 41.74 -16.62
CA LEU A 226 -23.86 42.82 -16.02
C LEU A 226 -23.29 44.21 -16.34
N TYR A 227 -21.97 44.35 -16.51
CA TYR A 227 -21.28 45.63 -16.73
C TYR A 227 -20.56 45.77 -18.09
N GLN A 228 -20.79 44.84 -19.02
CA GLN A 228 -20.21 44.85 -20.37
C GLN A 228 -20.45 46.13 -21.17
N ASP A 229 -21.51 46.89 -20.85
CA ASP A 229 -21.82 48.16 -21.50
C ASP A 229 -20.81 49.27 -21.16
N ILE A 230 -20.22 49.24 -19.96
CA ILE A 230 -19.27 50.23 -19.43
C ILE A 230 -17.81 49.77 -19.49
N LEU A 231 -17.54 48.57 -20.01
CA LEU A 231 -16.19 48.05 -20.22
C LEU A 231 -15.47 48.77 -21.39
N PRO A 232 -14.13 48.88 -21.37
CA PRO A 232 -13.37 49.53 -22.43
C PRO A 232 -13.50 48.81 -23.79
N LYS A 233 -13.78 49.56 -24.84
CA LYS A 233 -13.97 49.06 -26.23
C LYS A 233 -12.91 49.65 -27.15
N LEU A 234 -12.51 48.94 -28.20
CA LEU A 234 -11.52 49.41 -29.18
C LEU A 234 -12.19 50.10 -30.37
N ASP A 235 -11.74 51.30 -30.74
CA ASP A 235 -12.04 51.90 -32.03
C ASP A 235 -11.04 51.37 -33.07
N THR A 236 -11.46 50.32 -33.79
CA THR A 236 -10.64 49.64 -34.82
C THR A 236 -10.19 50.56 -35.95
N SER A 237 -10.82 51.74 -36.13
CA SER A 237 -10.41 52.73 -37.14
C SER A 237 -9.25 53.62 -36.69
N ARG A 238 -8.97 53.68 -35.38
CA ARG A 238 -7.98 54.57 -34.77
C ARG A 238 -6.95 53.85 -33.88
N ASP A 239 -7.14 52.55 -33.62
CA ASP A 239 -6.29 51.72 -32.75
C ASP A 239 -6.16 52.25 -31.30
N VAL A 240 -7.24 52.90 -30.84
CA VAL A 240 -7.36 53.47 -29.48
C VAL A 240 -8.72 53.18 -28.89
N GLU A 241 -8.81 53.26 -27.57
CA GLU A 241 -10.03 53.08 -26.81
C GLU A 241 -11.15 54.05 -27.24
N HIS A 242 -12.35 53.51 -27.43
CA HIS A 242 -13.53 54.25 -27.82
C HIS A 242 -14.11 55.03 -26.63
N GLN A 243 -14.12 56.36 -26.73
CA GLN A 243 -14.76 57.23 -25.74
C GLN A 243 -16.26 57.39 -26.06
N SER A 244 -17.11 56.77 -25.25
CA SER A 244 -18.57 56.92 -25.36
C SER A 244 -19.02 58.37 -25.13
N HIS A 245 -20.01 58.81 -25.91
CA HIS A 245 -20.68 60.10 -25.70
C HIS A 245 -21.58 60.04 -24.46
N ALA A 246 -21.52 61.05 -23.60
CA ALA A 246 -22.41 61.19 -22.46
C ALA A 246 -23.76 61.81 -22.90
N GLU A 247 -24.87 61.23 -22.44
CA GLU A 247 -26.23 61.76 -22.64
C GLU A 247 -26.56 62.79 -21.54
N THR A 248 -26.09 64.02 -21.72
CA THR A 248 -26.40 65.11 -20.78
C THR A 248 -27.91 65.36 -20.69
N TRP A 249 -28.41 65.69 -19.49
CA TRP A 249 -29.83 66.02 -19.26
C TRP A 249 -30.28 67.25 -20.04
N ARG A 250 -29.35 68.16 -20.33
CA ARG A 250 -29.59 69.43 -20.99
C ARG A 250 -28.86 69.46 -22.35
N GLN A 251 -29.57 69.87 -23.40
CA GLN A 251 -29.03 70.00 -24.76
C GLN A 251 -28.36 71.36 -24.98
N GLU A 252 -28.89 72.40 -24.33
CA GLU A 252 -28.32 73.75 -24.29
C GLU A 252 -27.73 73.99 -22.89
N VAL A 253 -26.55 74.63 -22.84
CA VAL A 253 -25.86 74.98 -21.59
C VAL A 253 -26.45 76.27 -21.05
N ASP A 254 -26.72 76.36 -19.74
CA ASP A 254 -27.23 77.61 -19.14
C ASP A 254 -26.15 78.70 -19.26
N TRP A 255 -26.58 79.95 -19.50
CA TRP A 255 -25.66 81.09 -19.65
C TRP A 255 -24.64 81.20 -18.51
N THR A 256 -25.03 80.86 -17.27
CA THR A 256 -24.12 80.87 -16.10
C THR A 256 -23.04 79.80 -16.12
N GLU A 257 -23.23 78.70 -16.85
CA GLU A 257 -22.28 77.59 -17.00
C GLU A 257 -21.38 77.75 -18.23
N HIS A 258 -21.67 78.71 -19.12
CA HIS A 258 -20.89 78.93 -20.33
C HIS A 258 -19.41 79.21 -20.00
N PRO A 259 -18.43 78.63 -20.74
CA PRO A 259 -17.01 78.70 -20.38
C PRO A 259 -16.47 80.12 -20.16
N ARG A 260 -16.92 81.10 -20.96
CA ARG A 260 -16.52 82.52 -20.79
C ARG A 260 -17.03 83.12 -19.46
N VAL A 261 -18.29 82.83 -19.08
CA VAL A 261 -18.89 83.32 -17.84
C VAL A 261 -18.21 82.69 -16.62
N GLN A 262 -17.98 81.37 -16.65
CA GLN A 262 -17.23 80.65 -15.63
C GLN A 262 -15.78 81.17 -15.51
N ALA A 263 -15.10 81.44 -16.63
CA ALA A 263 -13.76 82.03 -16.63
C ALA A 263 -13.73 83.45 -16.03
N ALA A 264 -14.76 84.27 -16.28
CA ALA A 264 -14.86 85.60 -15.69
C ALA A 264 -15.17 85.57 -14.18
N LEU A 265 -16.02 84.65 -13.72
CA LEU A 265 -16.27 84.39 -12.30
C LEU A 265 -15.02 83.86 -11.57
N LEU A 266 -14.20 83.04 -12.25
CA LEU A 266 -12.90 82.59 -11.76
C LEU A 266 -11.92 83.77 -11.62
N THR A 267 -11.79 84.59 -12.67
CA THR A 267 -10.80 85.67 -12.75
C THR A 267 -11.14 86.86 -11.84
N SER A 268 -12.42 87.13 -11.62
CA SER A 268 -12.91 88.13 -10.65
C SER A 268 -12.77 87.70 -9.18
N GLY A 269 -12.28 86.48 -8.90
CA GLY A 269 -12.00 86.00 -7.55
C GLY A 269 -13.22 85.46 -6.79
N HIS A 270 -14.34 85.25 -7.48
CA HIS A 270 -15.57 84.74 -6.86
C HIS A 270 -15.70 83.20 -6.87
N ALA A 271 -14.74 82.50 -7.48
CA ALA A 271 -14.73 81.05 -7.66
C ALA A 271 -15.09 80.21 -6.41
N THR A 272 -15.96 79.21 -6.60
CA THR A 272 -15.92 78.00 -5.79
C THR A 272 -14.66 77.20 -6.12
N PRO A 273 -13.86 76.72 -5.15
CA PRO A 273 -12.71 75.88 -5.44
C PRO A 273 -13.17 74.50 -5.94
N LYS A 274 -13.34 74.36 -7.26
CA LYS A 274 -13.35 73.05 -7.91
C LYS A 274 -11.99 72.43 -7.58
N ILE A 275 -11.98 71.39 -6.74
CA ILE A 275 -10.78 70.63 -6.41
C ILE A 275 -10.17 70.21 -7.73
N GLN A 276 -8.97 70.72 -8.03
CA GLN A 276 -8.20 70.27 -9.19
C GLN A 276 -7.78 68.84 -8.88
N VAL A 277 -8.63 67.89 -9.25
CA VAL A 277 -8.28 66.47 -9.19
C VAL A 277 -7.03 66.33 -10.06
N PRO A 278 -5.93 65.73 -9.55
CA PRO A 278 -4.70 65.63 -10.32
C PRO A 278 -4.97 65.03 -11.69
N ILE A 279 -4.37 65.60 -12.73
CA ILE A 279 -4.47 65.08 -14.10
C ILE A 279 -3.75 63.73 -14.12
N ASN A 280 -4.46 62.68 -13.75
CA ASN A 280 -3.98 61.31 -13.80
C ASN A 280 -3.74 60.92 -15.26
N GLN A 281 -2.70 60.11 -15.47
CA GLN A 281 -2.21 59.72 -16.80
C GLN A 281 -3.27 59.02 -17.66
N ALA A 282 -4.36 58.54 -17.06
CA ALA A 282 -5.50 57.91 -17.69
C ALA A 282 -6.49 58.88 -18.39
N SER A 283 -6.27 60.20 -18.44
CA SER A 283 -7.10 61.09 -19.26
C SER A 283 -7.06 60.75 -20.77
N ARG A 284 -5.99 60.08 -21.24
CA ARG A 284 -5.88 59.61 -22.63
C ARG A 284 -6.67 58.31 -22.86
N PRO A 285 -7.21 58.07 -24.06
CA PRO A 285 -7.59 56.74 -24.53
C PRO A 285 -6.38 55.79 -24.49
N MET A 286 -6.59 54.54 -24.09
CA MET A 286 -5.56 53.49 -24.17
C MET A 286 -5.33 53.02 -25.61
N THR A 287 -4.14 52.49 -25.91
CA THR A 287 -3.90 51.74 -27.16
C THR A 287 -4.45 50.32 -27.07
N SER A 288 -4.59 49.62 -28.21
CA SER A 288 -4.98 48.20 -28.22
C SER A 288 -4.12 47.32 -27.31
N GLN A 289 -2.79 47.51 -27.31
CA GLN A 289 -1.87 46.76 -26.42
C GLN A 289 -2.10 47.06 -24.92
N GLU A 290 -2.38 48.32 -24.56
CA GLU A 290 -2.70 48.70 -23.18
C GLU A 290 -4.04 48.10 -22.73
N LEU A 291 -5.04 48.08 -23.62
CA LEU A 291 -6.33 47.42 -23.38
C LEU A 291 -6.18 45.91 -23.20
N SER A 292 -5.46 45.21 -24.10
CA SER A 292 -5.19 43.77 -23.96
C SER A 292 -4.51 43.47 -22.63
N THR A 293 -3.52 44.28 -22.24
CA THR A 293 -2.81 44.14 -20.95
C THR A 293 -3.77 44.32 -19.76
N TRP A 294 -4.67 45.32 -19.81
CA TRP A 294 -5.66 45.56 -18.76
C TRP A 294 -6.64 44.38 -18.61
N TYR A 295 -7.16 43.86 -19.72
CA TYR A 295 -8.06 42.69 -19.71
C TYR A 295 -7.37 41.41 -19.21
N GLN A 296 -6.10 41.17 -19.59
CA GLN A 296 -5.30 40.06 -19.06
C GLN A 296 -5.09 40.19 -17.55
N GLN A 297 -4.72 41.38 -17.07
CA GLN A 297 -4.55 41.65 -15.62
C GLN A 297 -5.88 41.49 -14.86
N ARG A 298 -7.00 41.92 -15.42
CA ARG A 298 -8.32 41.79 -14.82
C ARG A 298 -8.77 40.33 -14.72
N ALA A 299 -8.60 39.55 -15.78
CA ALA A 299 -8.90 38.11 -15.78
C ALA A 299 -8.01 37.34 -14.78
N HIS A 300 -6.72 37.70 -14.68
CA HIS A 300 -5.81 37.12 -13.70
C HIS A 300 -6.19 37.49 -12.25
N SER A 301 -6.58 38.75 -11.99
CA SER A 301 -7.08 39.18 -10.67
C SER A 301 -8.25 38.31 -10.20
N ILE A 302 -9.25 38.10 -11.07
CA ILE A 302 -10.43 37.27 -10.78
C ILE A 302 -10.01 35.85 -10.39
N LEU A 303 -9.12 35.22 -11.17
CA LEU A 303 -8.64 33.87 -10.87
C LEU A 303 -7.88 33.79 -9.55
N THR A 304 -7.00 34.76 -9.25
CA THR A 304 -6.20 34.77 -8.03
C THR A 304 -7.01 35.16 -6.79
N SER A 305 -8.09 35.92 -6.94
CA SER A 305 -8.90 36.42 -5.81
C SER A 305 -10.15 35.57 -5.51
N THR A 306 -10.79 34.97 -6.52
CA THR A 306 -12.02 34.16 -6.36
C THR A 306 -11.93 32.74 -6.89
N GLY A 307 -10.93 32.41 -7.73
CA GLY A 307 -10.84 31.11 -8.41
C GLY A 307 -11.83 30.91 -9.56
N MET A 308 -12.70 31.89 -9.85
CA MET A 308 -13.82 31.73 -10.80
C MET A 308 -13.35 31.78 -12.27
N ALA A 309 -12.99 30.62 -12.82
CA ALA A 309 -12.44 30.50 -14.16
C ALA A 309 -13.41 30.87 -15.30
N ASP A 310 -14.71 30.64 -15.09
CA ASP A 310 -15.82 31.04 -15.94
C ASP A 310 -15.97 32.57 -15.99
N THR A 311 -15.87 33.24 -14.84
CA THR A 311 -15.99 34.70 -14.74
C THR A 311 -14.80 35.40 -15.41
N ALA A 312 -13.59 34.85 -15.24
CA ALA A 312 -12.41 35.28 -15.99
C ALA A 312 -12.53 34.99 -17.50
N LEU A 313 -13.10 33.84 -17.89
CA LEU A 313 -13.36 33.51 -19.29
C LEU A 313 -14.36 34.49 -19.93
N LEU A 314 -15.47 34.82 -19.27
CA LEU A 314 -16.45 35.81 -19.74
C LEU A 314 -15.81 37.19 -19.97
N MET A 315 -14.89 37.60 -19.10
CA MET A 315 -14.14 38.85 -19.26
C MET A 315 -13.28 38.85 -20.53
N VAL A 316 -12.59 37.74 -20.80
CA VAL A 316 -11.75 37.58 -22.01
C VAL A 316 -12.61 37.44 -23.27
N GLN A 317 -13.70 36.68 -23.22
CA GLN A 317 -14.65 36.54 -24.32
C GLN A 317 -15.27 37.89 -24.70
N HIS A 318 -15.69 38.70 -23.71
CA HIS A 318 -16.15 40.05 -23.97
C HIS A 318 -15.09 40.87 -24.70
N ALA A 319 -13.84 40.89 -24.22
CA ALA A 319 -12.75 41.63 -24.87
C ALA A 319 -12.49 41.16 -26.32
N THR A 320 -12.50 39.85 -26.59
CA THR A 320 -12.39 39.33 -27.97
C THR A 320 -13.58 39.72 -28.85
N SER A 321 -14.79 39.87 -28.29
CA SER A 321 -15.96 40.38 -29.04
C SER A 321 -15.85 41.86 -29.43
N GLN A 322 -14.92 42.60 -28.82
CA GLN A 322 -14.64 44.02 -29.12
C GLN A 322 -13.35 44.17 -29.96
N ASP A 323 -12.97 43.13 -30.71
CA ASP A 323 -11.79 43.06 -31.59
C ASP A 323 -10.43 43.35 -30.89
N ILE A 324 -10.33 43.12 -29.58
CA ILE A 324 -9.10 43.37 -28.80
C ILE A 324 -8.09 42.23 -29.06
N PRO A 325 -6.89 42.51 -29.62
CA PRO A 325 -5.97 41.49 -30.08
C PRO A 325 -5.15 40.83 -28.96
N GLY A 326 -4.63 39.63 -29.20
CA GLY A 326 -3.66 38.97 -28.31
C GLY A 326 -4.27 38.36 -27.05
N LEU A 327 -5.55 37.97 -27.13
CA LEU A 327 -6.29 37.34 -26.04
C LEU A 327 -6.67 35.87 -26.32
N ASP A 328 -6.48 35.39 -27.55
CA ASP A 328 -6.93 34.08 -28.01
C ASP A 328 -6.31 32.92 -27.19
N GLU A 329 -5.01 32.99 -26.91
CA GLU A 329 -4.31 31.94 -26.16
C GLU A 329 -4.71 31.88 -24.68
N LEU A 330 -5.05 33.03 -24.08
CA LEU A 330 -5.61 33.09 -22.74
C LEU A 330 -7.07 32.59 -22.74
N GLY A 331 -7.85 32.94 -23.76
CA GLY A 331 -9.22 32.42 -23.93
C GLY A 331 -9.24 30.90 -24.03
N GLU A 332 -8.40 30.32 -24.90
CA GLU A 332 -8.19 28.88 -25.01
C GLU A 332 -7.78 28.23 -23.66
N GLU A 333 -6.86 28.83 -22.91
CA GLU A 333 -6.45 28.32 -21.59
C GLU A 333 -7.60 28.34 -20.58
N LEU A 334 -8.37 29.44 -20.52
CA LEU A 334 -9.48 29.60 -19.59
C LEU A 334 -10.67 28.69 -19.94
N ILE A 335 -10.92 28.43 -21.23
CA ILE A 335 -11.88 27.41 -21.65
C ILE A 335 -11.46 26.04 -21.11
N LEU A 336 -10.19 25.65 -21.28
CA LEU A 336 -9.70 24.34 -20.85
C LEU A 336 -9.67 24.21 -19.31
N LEU A 337 -9.25 25.26 -18.60
CA LEU A 337 -9.25 25.33 -17.14
C LEU A 337 -10.68 25.28 -16.58
N SER A 338 -11.60 26.09 -17.12
CA SER A 338 -13.02 26.08 -16.73
C SER A 338 -13.64 24.69 -16.87
N ARG A 339 -13.27 23.94 -17.92
CA ARG A 339 -13.76 22.57 -18.12
C ARG A 339 -13.12 21.56 -17.18
N LEU A 340 -11.85 21.74 -16.80
CA LEU A 340 -11.26 20.92 -15.73
C LEU A 340 -11.98 21.18 -14.40
N VAL A 341 -12.08 22.45 -13.99
CA VAL A 341 -12.62 22.86 -12.68
C VAL A 341 -14.09 22.52 -12.53
N TYR A 342 -14.92 22.85 -13.53
CA TYR A 342 -16.38 22.68 -13.41
C TYR A 342 -16.89 21.38 -14.06
N ASP A 343 -16.46 20.99 -15.26
CA ASP A 343 -17.02 19.77 -15.88
C ASP A 343 -16.42 18.48 -15.29
N ALA A 344 -15.10 18.43 -15.11
CA ALA A 344 -14.40 17.19 -14.76
C ALA A 344 -14.44 16.92 -13.25
N GLN A 345 -14.30 17.96 -12.40
CA GLN A 345 -14.38 17.79 -10.95
C GLN A 345 -15.81 17.70 -10.39
N ALA A 346 -16.86 18.17 -11.10
CA ALA A 346 -18.25 18.09 -10.60
C ALA A 346 -18.77 16.64 -10.39
N ALA A 347 -18.07 15.63 -10.90
CA ALA A 347 -18.36 14.23 -10.60
C ALA A 347 -18.00 13.84 -9.15
N ALA A 348 -17.11 14.58 -8.48
CA ALA A 348 -16.69 14.35 -7.10
C ALA A 348 -17.61 15.09 -6.11
N LYS A 349 -18.70 14.43 -5.69
CA LYS A 349 -19.51 14.91 -4.55
C LYS A 349 -18.82 14.77 -3.19
N ASP A 350 -17.75 13.97 -3.10
CA ASP A 350 -17.01 13.63 -1.87
C ASP A 350 -15.47 13.62 -2.09
N GLY A 351 -14.96 14.31 -3.12
CA GLY A 351 -13.52 14.34 -3.44
C GLY A 351 -12.73 15.37 -2.64
N PRO A 352 -11.39 15.32 -2.67
CA PRO A 352 -10.57 16.42 -2.13
C PRO A 352 -10.79 17.68 -2.98
N GLU A 353 -11.15 18.78 -2.32
CA GLU A 353 -11.18 20.11 -2.92
C GLU A 353 -9.73 20.52 -3.25
N GLU A 354 -9.33 20.37 -4.51
CA GLU A 354 -8.01 20.80 -5.02
C GLU A 354 -8.15 22.18 -5.69
N ASP A 355 -7.51 23.19 -5.11
CA ASP A 355 -7.57 24.58 -5.58
C ASP A 355 -6.81 24.77 -6.91
N TRP A 356 -7.54 24.78 -8.02
CA TRP A 356 -6.97 24.93 -9.36
C TRP A 356 -6.61 26.38 -9.72
N THR A 357 -5.32 26.70 -9.72
CA THR A 357 -4.83 28.04 -10.14
C THR A 357 -4.34 28.07 -11.59
N LEU A 358 -4.43 29.24 -12.24
CA LEU A 358 -3.90 29.43 -13.60
C LEU A 358 -2.37 29.23 -13.67
N GLU A 359 -1.65 29.58 -12.61
CA GLU A 359 -0.19 29.35 -12.54
C GLU A 359 0.14 27.86 -12.45
N GLN A 360 -0.59 27.08 -11.65
CA GLN A 360 -0.44 25.63 -11.61
C GLN A 360 -0.75 25.01 -12.96
N TRP A 361 -1.89 25.36 -13.57
CA TRP A 361 -2.30 24.91 -14.90
C TRP A 361 -1.22 25.15 -15.97
N LYS A 362 -0.61 26.35 -16.01
CA LYS A 362 0.46 26.68 -16.98
C LYS A 362 1.78 25.95 -16.75
N ASN A 363 2.05 25.53 -15.51
CA ASN A 363 3.31 24.84 -15.14
C ASN A 363 3.20 23.31 -15.19
N MET A 364 2.01 22.74 -15.38
CA MET A 364 1.82 21.31 -15.50
C MET A 364 2.30 20.75 -16.84
N ASP A 365 2.85 19.54 -16.82
CA ASP A 365 3.08 18.77 -18.01
C ASP A 365 1.75 18.29 -18.62
N SER A 366 1.72 18.13 -19.94
CA SER A 366 0.50 17.77 -20.67
C SER A 366 -0.06 16.40 -20.29
N LEU A 367 0.78 15.48 -19.80
CA LEU A 367 0.33 14.18 -19.29
C LEU A 367 -0.33 14.30 -17.90
N ALA A 368 0.20 15.15 -17.01
CA ALA A 368 -0.46 15.47 -15.74
C ALA A 368 -1.82 16.14 -15.96
N VAL A 369 -1.97 17.01 -16.96
CA VAL A 369 -3.28 17.60 -17.31
C VAL A 369 -4.29 16.51 -17.74
N VAL A 370 -3.87 15.57 -18.61
CA VAL A 370 -4.72 14.42 -18.99
C VAL A 370 -5.09 13.57 -17.78
N ARG A 371 -4.15 13.34 -16.84
CA ARG A 371 -4.42 12.62 -15.60
C ARG A 371 -5.38 13.36 -14.67
N ALA A 372 -5.27 14.68 -14.56
CA ALA A 372 -6.18 15.51 -13.76
C ALA A 372 -7.61 15.49 -14.31
N MET A 373 -7.77 15.59 -15.64
CA MET A 373 -9.08 15.48 -16.30
C MET A 373 -9.75 14.11 -16.13
N LEU A 374 -8.97 13.05 -15.86
CA LEU A 374 -9.45 11.68 -15.70
C LEU A 374 -9.32 11.14 -14.27
N ALA A 375 -8.97 11.99 -13.29
CA ALA A 375 -8.67 11.56 -11.91
C ALA A 375 -9.87 10.90 -11.22
N LEU A 376 -11.09 11.32 -11.59
CA LEU A 376 -12.35 10.82 -11.07
C LEU A 376 -13.04 9.81 -12.00
N SER A 377 -12.45 9.53 -13.17
CA SER A 377 -13.03 8.62 -14.16
C SER A 377 -13.07 7.18 -13.63
N THR A 378 -14.23 6.54 -13.79
CA THR A 378 -14.39 5.11 -13.53
C THR A 378 -14.18 4.32 -14.82
N PRO A 379 -13.92 3.00 -14.78
CA PRO A 379 -13.85 2.18 -16.01
C PRO A 379 -15.09 2.27 -16.90
N LYS A 380 -16.25 2.70 -16.37
CA LYS A 380 -17.48 2.89 -17.16
C LYS A 380 -17.59 4.28 -17.80
N SER A 381 -17.10 5.32 -17.14
CA SER A 381 -17.18 6.71 -17.64
C SER A 381 -15.97 7.09 -18.51
N LEU A 382 -14.81 6.47 -18.27
CA LEU A 382 -13.50 6.79 -18.87
C LEU A 382 -13.54 7.15 -20.36
N ILE A 383 -14.26 6.39 -21.19
CA ILE A 383 -14.32 6.62 -22.64
C ILE A 383 -15.13 7.87 -22.99
N ALA A 384 -16.24 8.11 -22.28
CA ALA A 384 -17.02 9.33 -22.41
C ALA A 384 -16.21 10.54 -21.92
N ASP A 385 -15.49 10.38 -20.80
CA ASP A 385 -14.63 11.42 -20.21
C ASP A 385 -13.44 11.77 -21.13
N ILE A 386 -12.79 10.78 -21.72
CA ILE A 386 -11.73 10.97 -22.74
C ILE A 386 -12.29 11.74 -23.95
N ARG A 387 -13.45 11.33 -24.48
CA ARG A 387 -14.07 12.00 -25.63
C ARG A 387 -14.57 13.42 -25.30
N LYS A 388 -15.07 13.65 -24.07
CA LYS A 388 -15.59 14.95 -23.62
C LYS A 388 -14.46 15.93 -23.26
N PHE A 389 -13.42 15.50 -22.55
CA PHE A 389 -12.40 16.36 -21.95
C PHE A 389 -11.04 16.29 -22.64
N VAL A 390 -10.51 15.07 -22.79
CA VAL A 390 -9.13 14.86 -23.25
C VAL A 390 -8.97 15.15 -24.74
N LEU A 391 -9.87 14.66 -25.61
CA LEU A 391 -9.74 14.90 -27.06
C LEU A 391 -9.79 16.40 -27.42
N PRO A 392 -10.69 17.25 -26.86
CA PRO A 392 -10.63 18.69 -27.08
C PRO A 392 -9.34 19.36 -26.57
N TYR A 393 -8.81 18.92 -25.42
CA TYR A 393 -7.52 19.40 -24.91
C TYR A 393 -6.37 19.09 -25.87
N LEU A 394 -6.28 17.83 -26.33
CA LEU A 394 -5.27 17.38 -27.28
C LEU A 394 -5.35 18.12 -28.62
N PHE A 395 -6.56 18.39 -29.12
CA PHE A 395 -6.77 19.20 -30.33
C PHE A 395 -6.24 20.64 -30.19
N VAL A 396 -6.41 21.27 -29.02
CA VAL A 396 -5.85 22.62 -28.75
C VAL A 396 -4.33 22.57 -28.65
N LEU A 397 -3.74 21.50 -28.09
CA LEU A 397 -2.28 21.34 -28.09
C LEU A 397 -1.70 21.20 -29.51
N GLU A 398 -2.34 20.40 -30.37
CA GLU A 398 -1.89 20.22 -31.76
C GLU A 398 -2.06 21.51 -32.57
N SER A 399 -3.19 22.22 -32.45
CA SER A 399 -3.38 23.50 -33.15
C SER A 399 -2.39 24.58 -32.70
N ARG A 400 -2.04 24.62 -31.40
CA ARG A 400 -0.95 25.48 -30.88
C ARG A 400 0.41 25.11 -31.46
N ALA A 401 0.74 23.82 -31.53
CA ALA A 401 2.00 23.34 -32.10
C ALA A 401 2.10 23.70 -33.60
N GLU A 402 1.01 23.55 -34.35
CA GLU A 402 0.91 23.98 -35.75
C GLU A 402 1.07 25.49 -35.92
N ARG A 403 0.38 26.31 -35.10
CA ARG A 403 0.55 27.79 -35.08
C ARG A 403 1.99 28.20 -34.79
N ALA A 404 2.70 27.46 -33.95
CA ALA A 404 4.12 27.67 -33.64
C ALA A 404 5.10 27.13 -34.71
N GLY A 405 4.62 26.53 -35.80
CA GLY A 405 5.44 25.95 -36.87
C GLY A 405 6.02 24.56 -36.57
N ASN A 406 5.63 23.94 -35.46
CA ASN A 406 6.02 22.59 -35.05
C ASN A 406 4.91 21.59 -35.41
N SER A 407 4.79 21.24 -36.69
CA SER A 407 3.79 20.25 -37.18
C SER A 407 4.15 18.80 -36.79
N SER A 408 4.13 18.49 -35.49
CA SER A 408 4.29 17.15 -34.95
C SER A 408 2.95 16.41 -34.92
N SER A 409 2.61 15.73 -36.01
CA SER A 409 1.35 15.00 -36.25
C SER A 409 1.22 13.71 -35.42
N GLY A 410 1.37 13.81 -34.10
CA GLY A 410 1.39 12.65 -33.20
C GLY A 410 1.48 12.97 -31.70
N ILE A 411 1.33 14.24 -31.29
CA ILE A 411 1.29 14.60 -29.86
C ILE A 411 0.10 13.91 -29.19
N SER A 412 -1.08 13.94 -29.83
CA SER A 412 -2.29 13.29 -29.33
C SER A 412 -2.10 11.78 -29.12
N ALA A 413 -1.56 11.10 -30.14
CA ALA A 413 -1.31 9.66 -30.11
C ALA A 413 -0.28 9.28 -29.04
N GLN A 414 0.78 10.09 -28.87
CA GLN A 414 1.77 9.87 -27.83
C GLN A 414 1.19 10.09 -26.43
N LEU A 415 0.47 11.17 -26.16
CA LEU A 415 -0.08 11.45 -24.83
C LEU A 415 -1.13 10.42 -24.40
N LEU A 416 -1.97 9.93 -25.33
CA LEU A 416 -2.87 8.81 -25.07
C LEU A 416 -2.09 7.51 -24.78
N SER A 417 -1.01 7.24 -25.51
CA SER A 417 -0.11 6.11 -25.25
C SER A 417 0.52 6.20 -23.86
N ASP A 418 1.12 7.34 -23.52
CA ASP A 418 1.78 7.60 -22.23
C ASP A 418 0.78 7.56 -21.04
N PHE A 419 -0.49 7.93 -21.27
CA PHE A 419 -1.57 7.70 -20.31
C PHE A 419 -1.88 6.20 -20.14
N THR A 420 -2.10 5.45 -21.23
CA THR A 420 -2.39 4.00 -21.14
C THR A 420 -1.30 3.20 -20.45
N LEU A 421 -0.03 3.58 -20.62
CA LEU A 421 1.12 2.92 -19.98
C LEU A 421 1.19 3.15 -18.46
N GLY A 422 0.53 4.20 -17.96
CA GLY A 422 0.44 4.52 -16.53
C GLY A 422 -0.89 4.18 -15.87
N ALA A 423 -1.89 3.72 -16.63
CA ALA A 423 -3.24 3.46 -16.16
C ALA A 423 -3.39 2.04 -15.53
N PRO A 424 -4.33 1.83 -14.59
CA PRO A 424 -4.64 0.50 -14.07
C PRO A 424 -5.24 -0.41 -15.15
N LEU A 425 -5.02 -1.73 -15.04
CA LEU A 425 -5.39 -2.71 -16.08
C LEU A 425 -6.87 -2.64 -16.50
N GLU A 426 -7.80 -2.40 -15.56
CA GLU A 426 -9.22 -2.25 -15.90
C GLU A 426 -9.50 -1.06 -16.83
N MET A 427 -8.80 0.07 -16.64
CA MET A 427 -8.92 1.24 -17.51
C MET A 427 -8.27 0.99 -18.86
N VAL A 428 -7.12 0.31 -18.88
CA VAL A 428 -6.44 -0.12 -20.12
C VAL A 428 -7.39 -1.01 -20.94
N ALA A 429 -8.04 -2.01 -20.33
CA ALA A 429 -8.99 -2.87 -21.03
C ALA A 429 -10.11 -2.09 -21.75
N ARG A 430 -10.65 -1.03 -21.13
CA ARG A 430 -11.70 -0.19 -21.74
C ARG A 430 -11.19 0.60 -22.94
N ILE A 431 -9.97 1.13 -22.85
CA ILE A 431 -9.31 1.83 -23.98
C ILE A 431 -9.07 0.86 -25.14
N PHE A 432 -8.71 -0.40 -24.84
CA PHE A 432 -8.54 -1.44 -25.85
C PHE A 432 -9.87 -1.88 -26.48
N GLU A 433 -10.95 -1.98 -25.71
CA GLU A 433 -12.30 -2.28 -26.23
C GLU A 433 -12.76 -1.25 -27.27
N GLU A 434 -12.56 0.04 -27.00
CA GLU A 434 -12.88 1.16 -27.92
C GLU A 434 -11.78 1.44 -28.94
N SER A 435 -10.75 0.59 -29.03
CA SER A 435 -9.71 0.64 -30.06
C SER A 435 -9.71 -0.58 -30.98
N LYS A 436 -10.64 -1.53 -30.78
CA LYS A 436 -10.77 -2.77 -31.58
C LYS A 436 -10.75 -2.51 -33.09
N PRO A 437 -9.97 -3.27 -33.88
CA PRO A 437 -9.94 -3.16 -35.35
C PRO A 437 -11.28 -3.44 -36.06
N THR A 438 -12.25 -4.03 -35.36
CA THR A 438 -13.62 -4.24 -35.86
C THR A 438 -14.50 -2.99 -35.83
N LEU A 439 -14.07 -1.93 -35.14
CA LEU A 439 -14.76 -0.64 -35.09
C LEU A 439 -14.40 0.23 -36.30
N LEU A 440 -15.28 1.19 -36.63
CA LEU A 440 -15.00 2.16 -37.69
C LEU A 440 -13.78 3.03 -37.31
N PRO A 441 -12.88 3.37 -38.25
CA PRO A 441 -11.64 4.09 -37.93
C PRO A 441 -11.83 5.39 -37.13
N GLY A 442 -12.90 6.15 -37.40
CA GLY A 442 -13.24 7.39 -36.67
C GLY A 442 -13.87 7.19 -35.29
N GLN A 443 -14.14 5.96 -34.86
CA GLN A 443 -14.60 5.62 -33.50
C GLN A 443 -13.45 5.10 -32.62
N ARG A 444 -12.39 4.56 -33.25
CA ARG A 444 -11.23 3.98 -32.56
C ARG A 444 -10.44 5.07 -31.83
N LEU A 445 -10.20 4.89 -30.53
CA LEU A 445 -9.35 5.81 -29.75
C LEU A 445 -7.86 5.66 -30.13
N ILE A 446 -7.39 4.43 -30.33
CA ILE A 446 -6.09 4.12 -30.93
C ILE A 446 -6.33 3.50 -32.30
N SER A 447 -6.01 4.26 -33.35
CA SER A 447 -6.28 3.86 -34.76
C SER A 447 -5.18 2.99 -35.38
N ASP A 448 -3.96 3.01 -34.84
CA ASP A 448 -2.83 2.20 -35.34
C ASP A 448 -2.75 0.83 -34.64
N ASP A 449 -2.89 -0.21 -35.45
CA ASP A 449 -2.86 -1.62 -35.04
C ASP A 449 -1.51 -2.03 -34.45
N GLU A 450 -0.38 -1.51 -34.98
CA GLU A 450 0.94 -1.87 -34.45
C GLU A 450 1.18 -1.21 -33.09
N THR A 451 0.84 0.07 -32.92
CA THR A 451 0.92 0.77 -31.63
C THR A 451 0.02 0.12 -30.58
N MET A 452 -1.19 -0.32 -30.96
CA MET A 452 -2.10 -1.04 -30.07
C MET A 452 -1.45 -2.32 -29.51
N ALA A 453 -0.83 -3.14 -30.36
CA ALA A 453 -0.13 -4.35 -29.92
C ALA A 453 1.12 -4.04 -29.06
N ARG A 454 1.93 -3.03 -29.44
CA ARG A 454 3.08 -2.56 -28.66
C ARG A 454 2.67 -2.11 -27.25
N LEU A 455 1.53 -1.42 -27.14
CA LEU A 455 0.94 -1.00 -25.86
C LEU A 455 0.43 -2.19 -25.03
N ALA A 456 -0.26 -3.17 -25.64
CA ALA A 456 -0.71 -4.36 -24.92
C ALA A 456 0.48 -5.15 -24.34
N LEU A 457 1.50 -5.43 -25.17
CA LEU A 457 2.70 -6.12 -24.73
C LEU A 457 3.41 -5.36 -23.58
N ALA A 458 3.51 -4.02 -23.70
CA ALA A 458 4.12 -3.18 -22.67
C ALA A 458 3.32 -3.18 -21.34
N CYS A 459 2.00 -2.98 -21.39
CA CYS A 459 1.15 -2.95 -20.20
C CYS A 459 1.05 -4.33 -19.52
N LEU A 460 0.93 -5.41 -20.29
CA LEU A 460 0.74 -6.76 -19.76
C LEU A 460 2.03 -7.32 -19.14
N TYR A 461 3.17 -7.25 -19.83
CA TYR A 461 4.45 -7.68 -19.24
C TYR A 461 4.97 -6.73 -18.16
N GLY A 462 4.60 -5.44 -18.21
CA GLY A 462 4.91 -4.45 -17.17
C GLY A 462 4.04 -4.55 -15.91
N SER A 463 2.91 -5.26 -15.96
CA SER A 463 1.99 -5.39 -14.82
C SER A 463 2.53 -6.29 -13.71
N ASP A 464 2.26 -5.90 -12.46
CA ASP A 464 2.53 -6.69 -11.24
C ASP A 464 1.36 -7.60 -10.84
N SER A 465 0.24 -7.54 -11.56
CA SER A 465 -0.99 -8.26 -11.21
C SER A 465 -0.81 -9.79 -11.26
N LEU A 466 -1.41 -10.46 -10.28
CA LEU A 466 -1.31 -11.92 -10.08
C LEU A 466 -2.65 -12.65 -10.28
N GLY A 467 -3.76 -11.92 -10.40
CA GLY A 467 -5.11 -12.48 -10.37
C GLY A 467 -6.08 -11.95 -11.44
N GLU A 468 -5.79 -10.81 -12.07
CA GLU A 468 -6.69 -10.17 -13.05
C GLU A 468 -6.63 -10.80 -14.45
N TRP A 469 -6.51 -12.13 -14.52
CA TRP A 469 -6.30 -12.88 -15.77
C TRP A 469 -7.41 -12.62 -16.79
N HIS A 470 -8.66 -12.52 -16.36
CA HIS A 470 -9.78 -12.11 -17.23
C HIS A 470 -9.54 -10.76 -17.90
N VAL A 471 -9.05 -9.76 -17.17
CA VAL A 471 -8.79 -8.40 -17.71
C VAL A 471 -7.62 -8.43 -18.69
N MET A 472 -6.60 -9.24 -18.41
CA MET A 472 -5.45 -9.42 -19.30
C MET A 472 -5.84 -10.13 -20.61
N SER A 473 -6.64 -11.20 -20.53
CA SER A 473 -7.20 -11.87 -21.70
C SER A 473 -8.15 -10.96 -22.49
N GLN A 474 -8.97 -10.15 -21.80
CA GLN A 474 -9.85 -9.16 -22.44
C GLN A 474 -9.05 -8.10 -23.23
N ILE A 475 -7.89 -7.66 -22.73
CA ILE A 475 -6.97 -6.78 -23.49
C ILE A 475 -6.44 -7.51 -24.73
N PHE A 476 -6.03 -8.78 -24.60
CA PHE A 476 -5.52 -9.60 -25.70
C PHE A 476 -6.59 -9.85 -26.79
N GLU A 477 -7.83 -10.18 -26.41
CA GLU A 477 -8.98 -10.36 -27.32
C GLU A 477 -9.34 -9.10 -28.13
N CYS A 478 -8.88 -7.92 -27.73
CA CYS A 478 -9.09 -6.69 -28.49
C CYS A 478 -8.11 -6.49 -29.65
N LEU A 479 -7.03 -7.28 -29.72
CA LEU A 479 -5.92 -7.07 -30.64
C LEU A 479 -6.23 -7.50 -32.08
N PRO A 480 -5.54 -6.91 -33.08
CA PRO A 480 -5.63 -7.33 -34.47
C PRO A 480 -5.13 -8.76 -34.66
N ALA A 481 -5.89 -9.57 -35.39
CA ALA A 481 -5.44 -10.87 -35.87
C ALA A 481 -4.47 -10.67 -37.06
N TRP A 482 -3.19 -10.91 -36.84
CA TRP A 482 -2.17 -10.85 -37.88
C TRP A 482 -1.86 -12.24 -38.43
N ASN A 483 -2.12 -12.44 -39.72
CA ASN A 483 -1.74 -13.66 -40.42
C ASN A 483 -0.28 -13.54 -40.89
N ALA A 484 0.68 -13.71 -39.97
CA ALA A 484 2.09 -13.79 -40.30
C ALA A 484 2.40 -15.10 -41.05
N THR A 485 2.28 -15.09 -42.38
CA THR A 485 2.65 -16.24 -43.23
C THR A 485 4.15 -16.29 -43.45
N GLY A 486 4.90 -16.63 -42.40
CA GLY A 486 6.32 -16.96 -42.46
C GLY A 486 6.55 -18.34 -41.82
N ASP A 487 7.35 -19.17 -42.46
CA ASP A 487 7.97 -20.31 -41.79
C ASP A 487 9.01 -19.72 -40.81
N GLU A 488 8.64 -19.51 -39.55
CA GLU A 488 9.54 -18.95 -38.53
C GLU A 488 10.54 -20.02 -38.06
N ASP A 489 11.83 -19.75 -38.22
CA ASP A 489 12.89 -20.60 -37.68
C ASP A 489 12.85 -20.59 -36.14
N GLU A 490 12.89 -21.77 -35.50
CA GLU A 490 12.79 -21.92 -34.03
C GLU A 490 13.82 -21.06 -33.25
N ASP A 491 14.98 -20.81 -33.87
CA ASP A 491 16.07 -19.98 -33.32
C ASP A 491 15.66 -18.48 -33.15
N GLU A 492 14.80 -17.94 -34.01
CA GLU A 492 14.31 -16.55 -33.89
C GLU A 492 13.35 -16.39 -32.69
N VAL A 493 12.65 -17.47 -32.34
CA VAL A 493 11.74 -17.55 -31.19
C VAL A 493 12.53 -17.55 -29.87
N GLU A 494 13.57 -18.38 -29.77
CA GLU A 494 14.39 -18.43 -28.56
C GLU A 494 15.17 -17.14 -28.35
N THR A 495 15.67 -16.51 -29.42
CA THR A 495 16.41 -15.24 -29.32
C THR A 495 15.53 -14.05 -28.97
N THR A 496 14.28 -13.97 -29.46
CA THR A 496 13.32 -12.93 -29.06
C THR A 496 12.89 -13.08 -27.59
N ILE A 497 12.57 -14.29 -27.14
CA ILE A 497 12.25 -14.58 -25.72
C ILE A 497 13.44 -14.28 -24.81
N ALA A 498 14.65 -14.69 -25.18
CA ALA A 498 15.86 -14.41 -24.39
C ALA A 498 16.17 -12.91 -24.30
N SER A 499 15.97 -12.16 -25.40
CA SER A 499 16.16 -10.71 -25.43
C SER A 499 15.16 -10.01 -24.49
N LEU A 500 13.87 -10.35 -24.59
CA LEU A 500 12.81 -9.85 -23.71
C LEU A 500 13.07 -10.21 -22.24
N GLY A 501 13.38 -11.47 -21.94
CA GLY A 501 13.73 -11.93 -20.60
C GLY A 501 14.91 -11.17 -20.00
N SER A 502 15.96 -10.92 -20.79
CA SER A 502 17.12 -10.14 -20.34
C SER A 502 16.78 -8.68 -20.02
N PHE A 503 15.88 -8.06 -20.81
CA PHE A 503 15.45 -6.67 -20.61
C PHE A 503 14.56 -6.48 -19.39
N VAL A 504 13.69 -7.47 -19.10
CA VAL A 504 12.75 -7.44 -17.96
C VAL A 504 13.42 -7.94 -16.66
N THR A 505 14.62 -8.52 -16.72
CA THR A 505 15.34 -8.97 -15.52
C THR A 505 15.88 -7.77 -14.72
N PRO A 506 15.61 -7.66 -13.40
CA PRO A 506 16.11 -6.57 -12.59
C PRO A 506 17.64 -6.48 -12.60
N THR A 507 18.16 -5.26 -12.72
CA THR A 507 19.61 -4.97 -12.65
C THR A 507 19.89 -3.91 -11.59
N THR A 508 21.15 -3.77 -11.18
CA THR A 508 21.56 -2.72 -10.21
C THR A 508 21.29 -1.29 -10.71
N ALA A 509 21.20 -1.09 -12.03
CA ALA A 509 20.84 0.19 -12.63
C ALA A 509 19.33 0.37 -12.88
N ARG A 510 18.56 -0.73 -12.94
CA ARG A 510 17.10 -0.73 -13.16
C ARG A 510 16.44 -1.81 -12.28
N PRO A 511 15.97 -1.47 -11.07
CA PRO A 511 15.37 -2.44 -10.15
C PRO A 511 13.97 -2.90 -10.59
N LYS A 512 13.27 -2.11 -11.42
CA LYS A 512 11.98 -2.46 -12.03
C LYS A 512 11.97 -1.97 -13.48
N CYS A 513 11.43 -2.78 -14.38
CA CYS A 513 11.12 -2.40 -15.76
C CYS A 513 9.69 -1.83 -15.78
N THR A 514 9.49 -0.62 -16.30
CA THR A 514 8.17 0.01 -16.40
C THR A 514 7.49 -0.35 -17.73
N PRO A 515 6.14 -0.23 -17.84
CA PRO A 515 5.47 -0.32 -19.13
C PRO A 515 6.08 0.64 -20.17
N SER A 516 6.45 1.87 -19.78
CA SER A 516 7.11 2.83 -20.67
C SER A 516 8.48 2.34 -21.18
N ASP A 517 9.30 1.69 -20.35
CA ASP A 517 10.55 1.06 -20.80
C ASP A 517 10.29 -0.04 -21.83
N LEU A 518 9.25 -0.86 -21.60
CA LEU A 518 8.86 -1.93 -22.52
C LEU A 518 8.30 -1.39 -23.83
N PHE A 519 7.50 -0.33 -23.79
CA PHE A 519 6.99 0.31 -24.99
C PHE A 519 8.13 0.85 -25.88
N LEU A 520 9.17 1.43 -25.27
CA LEU A 520 10.39 1.83 -25.99
C LEU A 520 11.14 0.63 -26.60
N PHE A 521 11.12 -0.54 -25.96
CA PHE A 521 11.69 -1.78 -26.50
C PHE A 521 10.86 -2.33 -27.68
N PHE A 522 9.52 -2.30 -27.60
CA PHE A 522 8.63 -2.80 -28.66
C PHE A 522 8.50 -1.84 -29.86
N ARG A 523 8.77 -0.54 -29.68
CA ARG A 523 8.68 0.49 -30.72
C ARG A 523 9.49 0.20 -32.01
N PRO A 524 10.76 -0.23 -31.97
CA PRO A 524 11.53 -0.57 -33.18
C PRO A 524 11.19 -1.94 -33.80
N LEU A 525 10.35 -2.77 -33.17
CA LEU A 525 10.08 -4.12 -33.69
C LEU A 525 9.14 -4.08 -34.92
N PRO A 526 9.43 -4.88 -35.96
CA PRO A 526 8.57 -5.00 -37.14
C PRO A 526 7.37 -5.91 -36.86
N LEU A 527 6.35 -5.83 -37.73
CA LEU A 527 5.10 -6.57 -37.63
C LEU A 527 5.23 -8.09 -37.36
N PRO A 528 6.14 -8.86 -38.01
CA PRO A 528 6.28 -10.29 -37.74
C PRO A 528 6.72 -10.56 -36.30
N SER A 529 7.73 -9.84 -35.80
CA SER A 529 8.22 -9.98 -34.43
C SER A 529 7.18 -9.56 -33.39
N LEU A 530 6.29 -8.61 -33.71
CA LEU A 530 5.15 -8.27 -32.87
C LEU A 530 4.10 -9.38 -32.87
N SER A 531 3.76 -9.95 -34.03
CA SER A 531 2.86 -11.10 -34.13
C SER A 531 3.37 -12.28 -33.31
N ARG A 532 4.67 -12.57 -33.39
CA ARG A 532 5.28 -13.62 -32.60
C ARG A 532 5.27 -13.34 -31.10
N ALA A 533 5.46 -12.08 -30.69
CA ALA A 533 5.33 -11.68 -29.30
C ALA A 533 3.90 -11.84 -28.76
N LEU A 534 2.87 -11.70 -29.62
CA LEU A 534 1.47 -11.98 -29.28
C LEU A 534 1.18 -13.49 -29.15
N ASP A 535 1.68 -14.33 -30.05
CA ASP A 535 1.61 -15.79 -29.91
C ASP A 535 2.21 -16.26 -28.57
N ILE A 536 3.38 -15.72 -28.20
CA ILE A 536 4.05 -16.02 -26.94
C ILE A 536 3.23 -15.52 -25.73
N LEU A 537 2.60 -14.35 -25.86
CA LEU A 537 1.73 -13.79 -24.83
C LEU A 537 0.49 -14.65 -24.58
N ASP A 538 -0.13 -15.22 -25.62
CA ASP A 538 -1.29 -16.13 -25.48
C ASP A 538 -0.93 -17.36 -24.62
N VAL A 539 0.19 -18.01 -24.94
CA VAL A 539 0.71 -19.16 -24.16
C VAL A 539 1.04 -18.77 -22.71
N HIS A 540 1.53 -17.55 -22.48
CA HIS A 540 1.79 -17.04 -21.13
C HIS A 540 0.52 -16.68 -20.36
N LEU A 541 -0.53 -16.18 -21.02
CA LEU A 541 -1.83 -15.91 -20.41
C LEU A 541 -2.51 -17.21 -19.99
N GLU A 542 -2.58 -18.19 -20.89
CA GLU A 542 -3.11 -19.53 -20.58
C GLU A 542 -2.30 -20.20 -19.45
N SER A 543 -0.96 -20.15 -19.54
CA SER A 543 -0.08 -20.71 -18.50
C SER A 543 -0.29 -20.03 -17.14
N GLY A 544 -0.49 -18.72 -17.12
CA GLY A 544 -0.70 -17.92 -15.92
C GLY A 544 -2.05 -18.15 -15.27
N GLU A 545 -3.13 -18.29 -16.07
CA GLU A 545 -4.44 -18.66 -15.56
C GLU A 545 -4.41 -20.04 -14.89
N ILE A 546 -3.76 -21.03 -15.51
CA ILE A 546 -3.55 -22.36 -14.93
C ILE A 546 -2.76 -22.26 -13.63
N LEU A 547 -1.62 -21.55 -13.59
CA LEU A 547 -0.84 -21.38 -12.36
C LEU A 547 -1.64 -20.69 -11.24
N SER A 548 -2.50 -19.72 -11.57
CA SER A 548 -3.37 -19.03 -10.61
C SER A 548 -4.46 -19.94 -10.06
N ARG A 549 -5.08 -20.76 -10.92
CA ARG A 549 -6.10 -21.77 -10.56
C ARG A 549 -5.61 -22.75 -9.49
N TRP A 550 -4.31 -23.06 -9.49
CA TRP A 550 -3.64 -23.99 -8.57
C TRP A 550 -2.77 -23.30 -7.49
N ASP A 551 -3.04 -22.02 -7.17
CA ASP A 551 -2.39 -21.22 -6.12
C ASP A 551 -0.84 -21.10 -6.23
N ALA A 552 -0.34 -21.13 -7.47
CA ALA A 552 1.05 -20.85 -7.81
C ALA A 552 1.24 -19.57 -8.64
N PRO A 553 0.49 -18.47 -8.42
CA PRO A 553 0.42 -17.34 -9.34
C PRO A 553 1.78 -16.70 -9.62
N ALA A 554 1.97 -16.28 -10.86
CA ALA A 554 3.18 -15.63 -11.35
C ALA A 554 2.79 -14.44 -12.25
N PRO A 555 3.48 -13.29 -12.15
CA PRO A 555 3.24 -12.17 -13.07
C PRO A 555 3.76 -12.53 -14.46
N LEU A 556 3.18 -11.98 -15.53
CA LEU A 556 3.52 -12.37 -16.92
C LEU A 556 5.02 -12.30 -17.25
N ARG A 557 5.73 -11.28 -16.73
CA ARG A 557 7.20 -11.19 -16.84
C ARG A 557 7.98 -12.39 -16.32
N TRP A 558 7.43 -13.17 -15.37
CA TRP A 558 8.12 -14.32 -14.81
C TRP A 558 8.31 -15.42 -15.85
N PHE A 559 7.42 -15.55 -16.84
CA PHE A 559 7.60 -16.52 -17.93
C PHE A 559 8.81 -16.14 -18.80
N LEU A 560 8.95 -14.85 -19.16
CA LEU A 560 10.13 -14.34 -19.89
C LEU A 560 11.43 -14.54 -19.09
N GLN A 561 11.41 -14.27 -17.78
CA GLN A 561 12.57 -14.44 -16.89
C GLN A 561 12.94 -15.91 -16.66
N SER A 562 11.95 -16.82 -16.57
CA SER A 562 12.18 -18.24 -16.30
C SER A 562 12.30 -19.11 -17.54
N ALA A 563 12.09 -18.58 -18.75
CA ALA A 563 12.17 -19.31 -20.02
C ALA A 563 13.44 -20.17 -20.15
N ASN A 564 14.59 -19.63 -19.73
CA ASN A 564 15.90 -20.32 -19.73
C ASN A 564 16.40 -20.75 -18.34
N ASP A 565 15.57 -20.67 -17.28
CA ASP A 565 15.92 -21.09 -15.92
C ASP A 565 15.08 -22.29 -15.44
N ARG A 566 15.64 -23.49 -15.67
CA ARG A 566 15.07 -24.76 -15.20
C ARG A 566 14.88 -24.82 -13.68
N SER A 567 15.67 -24.07 -12.89
CA SER A 567 15.56 -24.05 -11.44
C SER A 567 14.34 -23.26 -10.96
N SER A 568 14.09 -22.08 -11.52
CA SER A 568 12.86 -21.30 -11.29
C SER A 568 11.61 -22.05 -11.75
N GLN A 569 11.63 -22.66 -12.93
CA GLN A 569 10.52 -23.49 -13.41
C GLN A 569 10.24 -24.65 -12.44
N ARG A 570 11.28 -25.38 -12.00
CA ARG A 570 11.15 -26.47 -11.02
C ARG A 570 10.59 -25.98 -9.68
N ALA A 571 11.06 -24.85 -9.17
CA ALA A 571 10.57 -24.28 -7.91
C ALA A 571 9.07 -23.92 -7.99
N ARG A 572 8.62 -23.35 -9.12
CA ARG A 572 7.21 -23.04 -9.38
C ARG A 572 6.36 -24.30 -9.50
N ALA A 573 6.84 -25.32 -10.23
CA ALA A 573 6.17 -26.62 -10.34
C ALA A 573 6.06 -27.35 -8.99
N VAL A 574 7.08 -27.26 -8.14
CA VAL A 574 7.04 -27.80 -6.76
C VAL A 574 6.02 -27.05 -5.90
N ARG A 575 5.92 -25.71 -6.00
CA ARG A 575 4.89 -24.93 -5.30
C ARG A 575 3.48 -25.36 -5.70
N MET A 576 3.24 -25.51 -6.99
CA MET A 576 1.97 -25.95 -7.57
C MET A 576 1.60 -27.37 -7.09
N ALA A 577 2.55 -28.32 -7.15
CA ALA A 577 2.32 -29.71 -6.74
C ALA A 577 2.15 -29.89 -5.21
N ARG A 578 2.85 -29.09 -4.40
CA ARG A 578 2.75 -29.13 -2.92
C ARG A 578 1.58 -28.30 -2.37
N GLN A 579 0.84 -27.58 -3.21
CA GLN A 579 -0.27 -26.70 -2.81
C GLN A 579 0.10 -25.70 -1.70
N LEU A 580 1.31 -25.13 -1.75
CA LEU A 580 1.83 -24.26 -0.69
C LEU A 580 1.10 -22.90 -0.64
N GLY A 581 0.04 -22.85 0.17
CA GLY A 581 -0.84 -21.69 0.35
C GLY A 581 -2.33 -21.98 0.07
N ALA A 582 -2.64 -23.14 -0.53
CA ALA A 582 -3.91 -23.33 -1.22
C ALA A 582 -5.15 -23.15 -0.34
N THR A 583 -6.02 -22.24 -0.76
CA THR A 583 -7.35 -22.01 -0.18
C THR A 583 -8.29 -23.20 -0.35
N HIS A 584 -8.11 -23.98 -1.43
CA HIS A 584 -8.85 -25.20 -1.71
C HIS A 584 -7.92 -26.42 -1.65
N ALA A 585 -7.97 -27.14 -0.53
CA ALA A 585 -7.30 -28.43 -0.40
C ALA A 585 -7.95 -29.46 -1.34
N LEU A 586 -7.15 -30.12 -2.18
CA LEU A 586 -7.61 -31.24 -3.01
C LEU A 586 -8.02 -32.41 -2.12
N ARG A 587 -9.13 -33.07 -2.48
CA ARG A 587 -9.69 -34.19 -1.66
C ARG A 587 -10.10 -35.39 -2.48
N SER A 588 -10.44 -35.18 -3.75
CA SER A 588 -10.87 -36.24 -4.65
C SER A 588 -9.72 -36.69 -5.56
N ARG A 589 -9.75 -37.95 -5.97
CA ARG A 589 -8.82 -38.47 -6.98
C ARG A 589 -8.88 -37.67 -8.28
N SER A 590 -10.07 -37.24 -8.70
CA SER A 590 -10.25 -36.44 -9.92
C SER A 590 -9.51 -35.11 -9.82
N ASP A 591 -9.54 -34.40 -8.68
CA ASP A 591 -8.88 -33.09 -8.56
C ASP A 591 -7.36 -33.21 -8.80
N TRP A 592 -6.76 -34.31 -8.35
CA TRP A 592 -5.35 -34.65 -8.60
C TRP A 592 -5.06 -35.10 -10.04
N GLU A 593 -6.02 -35.76 -10.70
CA GLU A 593 -5.91 -36.09 -12.14
C GLU A 593 -5.97 -34.81 -12.99
N TRP A 594 -6.84 -33.85 -12.66
CA TRP A 594 -6.88 -32.51 -13.28
C TRP A 594 -5.60 -31.71 -13.04
N LEU A 595 -5.08 -31.68 -11.80
CA LEU A 595 -3.81 -31.00 -11.50
C LEU A 595 -2.66 -31.60 -12.33
N LEU A 596 -2.60 -32.93 -12.46
CA LEU A 596 -1.57 -33.58 -13.27
C LEU A 596 -1.73 -33.27 -14.77
N GLU A 597 -2.96 -33.23 -15.29
CA GLU A 597 -3.20 -32.85 -16.69
C GLU A 597 -2.78 -31.41 -16.97
N ASP A 598 -3.12 -30.46 -16.09
CA ASP A 598 -2.69 -29.05 -16.20
C ASP A 598 -1.16 -28.90 -16.04
N MET A 599 -0.52 -29.60 -15.09
CA MET A 599 0.95 -29.62 -14.96
C MET A 599 1.64 -30.21 -16.20
N LEU A 600 1.06 -31.24 -16.82
CA LEU A 600 1.55 -31.80 -18.08
C LEU A 600 1.34 -30.83 -19.24
N LYS A 601 0.21 -30.13 -19.30
CA LYS A 601 -0.05 -29.08 -20.30
C LYS A 601 1.01 -27.98 -20.23
N LEU A 602 1.31 -27.47 -19.04
CA LEU A 602 2.37 -26.48 -18.82
C LEU A 602 3.79 -26.94 -19.21
N SER A 603 4.02 -28.25 -19.37
CA SER A 603 5.30 -28.81 -19.85
C SER A 603 5.37 -29.06 -21.35
N ARG A 604 4.26 -28.90 -22.08
CA ARG A 604 4.21 -29.08 -23.54
C ARG A 604 4.67 -27.81 -24.24
N THR A 605 5.31 -28.01 -25.39
CA THR A 605 5.43 -27.01 -26.45
C THR A 605 4.10 -27.00 -27.22
N ASN A 606 3.56 -25.83 -27.52
CA ASN A 606 2.36 -25.70 -28.35
C ASN A 606 2.69 -25.90 -29.84
N ASP A 607 1.68 -26.10 -30.69
CA ASP A 607 1.84 -26.40 -32.12
C ASP A 607 2.68 -25.33 -32.87
N ASN A 608 2.65 -24.07 -32.40
CA ASN A 608 3.45 -22.97 -32.94
C ASN A 608 4.92 -22.95 -32.44
N GLY A 609 5.44 -24.03 -31.82
CA GLY A 609 6.82 -24.11 -31.32
C GLY A 609 7.12 -23.34 -30.02
N VAL A 610 6.15 -22.61 -29.45
CA VAL A 610 6.32 -21.88 -28.19
C VAL A 610 6.30 -22.84 -27.00
N ARG A 611 7.32 -22.74 -26.13
CA ARG A 611 7.38 -23.49 -24.87
C ARG A 611 6.48 -22.86 -23.81
N SER A 612 5.64 -23.68 -23.17
CA SER A 612 4.85 -23.28 -21.99
C SER A 612 5.73 -23.11 -20.74
N ALA A 613 5.12 -22.68 -19.63
CA ALA A 613 5.80 -22.32 -18.37
C ALA A 613 6.84 -23.30 -17.81
N PHE A 614 6.72 -24.61 -18.10
CA PHE A 614 7.61 -25.67 -17.64
C PHE A 614 8.36 -26.37 -18.80
N GLY A 615 8.53 -25.71 -19.95
CA GLY A 615 9.11 -26.33 -21.15
C GLY A 615 10.56 -26.84 -21.03
N LEU A 616 11.29 -26.52 -19.95
CA LEU A 616 12.61 -27.12 -19.64
C LEU A 616 12.54 -28.35 -18.72
N LEU A 617 11.35 -28.69 -18.22
CA LEU A 617 11.11 -29.85 -17.38
C LEU A 617 10.63 -31.01 -18.25
N SER A 618 11.32 -32.14 -18.18
CA SER A 618 10.86 -33.34 -18.88
C SER A 618 9.55 -33.84 -18.27
N GLN A 619 8.76 -34.60 -19.03
CA GLN A 619 7.56 -35.25 -18.51
C GLN A 619 7.87 -36.08 -17.25
N ALA A 620 9.03 -36.76 -17.21
CA ALA A 620 9.49 -37.50 -16.02
C ALA A 620 9.78 -36.58 -14.82
N ASP A 621 10.35 -35.39 -15.04
CA ASP A 621 10.53 -34.38 -13.97
C ASP A 621 9.17 -33.97 -13.39
N ILE A 622 8.21 -33.61 -14.24
CA ILE A 622 6.86 -33.18 -13.83
C ILE A 622 6.17 -34.27 -13.02
N LEU A 623 6.18 -35.51 -13.51
CA LEU A 623 5.60 -36.66 -12.82
C LEU A 623 6.28 -36.91 -11.46
N SER A 624 7.61 -36.74 -11.37
CA SER A 624 8.34 -36.87 -10.10
C SER A 624 7.99 -35.77 -9.09
N ILE A 625 7.82 -34.54 -9.56
CA ILE A 625 7.45 -33.37 -8.75
C ILE A 625 5.99 -33.52 -8.27
N PHE A 626 5.08 -33.92 -9.15
CA PHE A 626 3.69 -34.21 -8.84
C PHE A 626 3.57 -35.30 -7.77
N LEU A 627 4.25 -36.44 -7.93
CA LEU A 627 4.22 -37.52 -6.93
C LEU A 627 4.79 -37.07 -5.58
N SER A 628 5.90 -36.32 -5.57
CA SER A 628 6.46 -35.76 -4.33
C SER A 628 5.50 -34.76 -3.66
N GLY A 629 4.82 -33.92 -4.44
CA GLY A 629 3.79 -33.01 -3.96
C GLY A 629 2.60 -33.74 -3.34
N LEU A 630 2.00 -34.67 -4.07
CA LEU A 630 0.90 -35.52 -3.61
C LEU A 630 1.25 -36.27 -2.32
N LEU A 631 2.44 -36.89 -2.25
CA LEU A 631 2.88 -37.58 -1.04
C LEU A 631 3.04 -36.63 0.15
N SER A 632 3.57 -35.42 -0.05
CA SER A 632 3.74 -34.43 1.03
C SER A 632 2.41 -33.97 1.66
N THR A 633 1.28 -34.09 0.94
CA THR A 633 -0.06 -33.83 1.51
C THR A 633 -0.61 -34.97 2.38
N GLY A 634 0.09 -36.09 2.49
CA GLY A 634 -0.32 -37.28 3.25
C GLY A 634 -1.42 -38.12 2.58
N GLN A 635 -1.79 -37.83 1.32
CA GLN A 635 -2.87 -38.53 0.60
C GLN A 635 -2.41 -39.85 -0.05
N LEU A 636 -1.79 -40.71 0.76
CA LEU A 636 -1.10 -41.94 0.36
C LEU A 636 -1.97 -42.92 -0.44
N GLN A 637 -3.27 -43.05 -0.09
CA GLN A 637 -4.20 -43.93 -0.80
C GLN A 637 -4.47 -43.45 -2.24
N ILE A 638 -4.51 -42.13 -2.48
CA ILE A 638 -4.69 -41.58 -3.83
C ILE A 638 -3.43 -41.83 -4.65
N ALA A 639 -2.25 -41.60 -4.08
CA ALA A 639 -0.96 -41.91 -4.73
C ALA A 639 -0.85 -43.38 -5.14
N GLU A 640 -1.17 -44.32 -4.26
CA GLU A 640 -1.20 -45.75 -4.58
C GLU A 640 -2.24 -46.05 -5.69
N SER A 641 -3.44 -45.47 -5.61
CA SER A 641 -4.51 -45.70 -6.61
C SER A 641 -4.17 -45.15 -8.00
N LEU A 642 -3.34 -44.10 -8.08
CA LEU A 642 -2.86 -43.52 -9.32
C LEU A 642 -1.73 -44.38 -9.90
N LEU A 643 -0.71 -44.73 -9.11
CA LEU A 643 0.41 -45.57 -9.55
C LEU A 643 -0.02 -46.98 -9.99
N ARG A 644 -1.00 -47.60 -9.32
CA ARG A 644 -1.49 -48.94 -9.68
C ARG A 644 -2.52 -48.96 -10.82
N SER A 645 -3.05 -47.81 -11.25
CA SER A 645 -4.09 -47.77 -12.27
C SER A 645 -3.52 -47.85 -13.67
N LYS A 646 -3.92 -48.88 -14.44
CA LYS A 646 -3.56 -49.03 -15.87
C LYS A 646 -4.08 -47.90 -16.79
N LYS A 647 -4.85 -46.95 -16.25
CA LYS A 647 -5.42 -45.80 -16.97
C LYS A 647 -4.85 -44.45 -16.50
N SER A 648 -3.97 -44.42 -15.49
CA SER A 648 -3.40 -43.16 -15.05
C SER A 648 -2.36 -42.64 -16.04
N THR A 649 -2.22 -41.31 -16.07
CA THR A 649 -1.13 -40.59 -16.73
C THR A 649 0.19 -40.66 -15.92
N LEU A 650 0.14 -41.22 -14.70
CA LEU A 650 1.26 -41.31 -13.76
C LEU A 650 2.10 -42.58 -14.00
N SER A 651 2.95 -42.54 -15.04
CA SER A 651 3.92 -43.59 -15.35
C SER A 651 5.34 -43.14 -15.02
N LEU A 652 5.97 -43.78 -14.04
CA LEU A 652 7.33 -43.50 -13.56
C LEU A 652 8.12 -44.81 -13.45
N ASP A 653 9.46 -44.73 -13.52
CA ASP A 653 10.33 -45.88 -13.23
C ASP A 653 10.23 -46.28 -11.76
N ASP A 654 10.27 -47.59 -11.48
CA ASP A 654 10.11 -48.14 -10.13
C ASP A 654 11.17 -47.58 -9.15
N ARG A 655 12.39 -47.30 -9.64
CA ARG A 655 13.46 -46.69 -8.84
C ARG A 655 13.18 -45.23 -8.48
N ALA A 656 12.60 -44.47 -9.41
CA ALA A 656 12.20 -43.09 -9.16
C ALA A 656 11.08 -43.03 -8.12
N VAL A 657 10.09 -43.93 -8.22
CA VAL A 657 9.02 -44.08 -7.19
C VAL A 657 9.62 -44.45 -5.84
N GLU A 658 10.56 -45.40 -5.79
CA GLU A 658 11.28 -45.79 -4.56
C GLU A 658 12.00 -44.61 -3.90
N ASP A 659 12.81 -43.85 -4.66
CA ASP A 659 13.58 -42.72 -4.15
C ASP A 659 12.68 -41.57 -3.66
N ILE A 660 11.57 -41.29 -4.35
CA ILE A 660 10.59 -40.27 -3.94
C ILE A 660 9.87 -40.70 -2.65
N CYS A 661 9.45 -41.96 -2.54
CA CYS A 661 8.78 -42.48 -1.35
C CYS A 661 9.73 -42.53 -0.13
N LEU A 662 10.99 -42.91 -0.32
CA LEU A 662 12.02 -42.85 0.73
C LEU A 662 12.27 -41.41 1.19
N THR A 663 12.30 -40.44 0.27
CA THR A 663 12.49 -39.02 0.61
C THR A 663 11.30 -38.46 1.39
N SER A 664 10.07 -38.73 0.93
CA SER A 664 8.84 -38.28 1.59
C SER A 664 8.66 -38.94 2.97
N SER A 665 8.96 -40.24 3.09
CA SER A 665 8.97 -40.95 4.39
C SER A 665 9.97 -40.34 5.38
N ARG A 666 11.11 -39.85 4.89
CA ARG A 666 12.10 -39.15 5.72
C ARG A 666 11.61 -37.77 6.17
N GLU A 667 11.04 -36.97 5.27
CA GLU A 667 10.40 -35.68 5.61
C GLU A 667 9.34 -35.88 6.70
N PHE A 668 8.45 -36.88 6.57
CA PHE A 668 7.44 -37.17 7.61
C PHE A 668 8.04 -37.63 8.95
N TYR A 669 9.10 -38.43 8.93
CA TYR A 669 9.76 -38.88 10.16
C TYR A 669 10.49 -37.73 10.88
N ASP A 670 11.14 -36.83 10.14
CA ASP A 670 11.94 -35.73 10.73
C ASP A 670 11.05 -34.64 11.35
N ASN A 671 9.83 -34.46 10.83
CA ASN A 671 8.81 -33.57 11.41
C ASN A 671 8.04 -34.18 12.60
N ALA A 672 8.01 -35.51 12.71
CA ALA A 672 7.15 -36.22 13.66
C ALA A 672 7.46 -35.89 15.13
N SER A 673 6.45 -35.41 15.85
CA SER A 673 6.52 -35.13 17.30
C SER A 673 6.51 -36.37 18.20
N SER A 674 6.21 -37.54 17.67
CA SER A 674 6.15 -38.82 18.40
C SER A 674 6.73 -39.95 17.57
N GLY A 675 7.44 -40.87 18.21
CA GLY A 675 8.02 -42.05 17.56
C GLY A 675 7.02 -43.17 17.24
N ASN A 676 5.75 -43.08 17.67
CA ASN A 676 4.78 -44.15 17.47
C ASN A 676 4.29 -44.25 16.01
N TYR A 677 4.73 -45.27 15.29
CA TYR A 677 4.34 -45.55 13.89
C TYR A 677 2.84 -45.81 13.64
N THR A 678 2.01 -45.94 14.68
CA THR A 678 0.55 -46.07 14.51
C THR A 678 -0.19 -44.72 14.56
N PHE A 679 0.50 -43.61 14.82
CA PHE A 679 -0.10 -42.29 15.01
C PHE A 679 0.65 -41.15 14.31
N GLY A 680 -0.10 -40.10 13.92
CA GLY A 680 0.45 -38.86 13.37
C GLY A 680 1.31 -39.04 12.12
N GLU A 681 2.31 -38.16 11.97
CA GLU A 681 3.22 -38.16 10.82
C GLU A 681 4.12 -39.40 10.77
N MET A 682 4.43 -40.02 11.92
CA MET A 682 5.19 -41.27 11.95
C MET A 682 4.43 -42.44 11.31
N LYS A 683 3.09 -42.42 11.38
CA LYS A 683 2.26 -43.33 10.59
C LYS A 683 2.35 -43.03 9.10
N LEU A 684 2.30 -41.76 8.69
CA LEU A 684 2.45 -41.37 7.28
C LEU A 684 3.84 -41.77 6.75
N ALA A 685 4.89 -41.63 7.55
CA ALA A 685 6.24 -42.10 7.22
C ALA A 685 6.28 -43.61 6.96
N TYR A 686 5.60 -44.41 7.77
CA TYR A 686 5.54 -45.86 7.64
C TYR A 686 4.65 -46.31 6.45
N ASP A 687 3.43 -45.78 6.36
CA ASP A 687 2.46 -46.10 5.30
C ASP A 687 2.96 -45.64 3.92
N CYS A 688 3.76 -44.56 3.83
CA CYS A 688 4.39 -44.11 2.58
C CYS A 688 5.34 -45.18 2.00
N LEU A 689 5.91 -46.03 2.85
CA LEU A 689 6.83 -47.10 2.44
C LEU A 689 6.11 -48.37 1.94
N SER A 690 4.78 -48.48 2.03
CA SER A 690 4.03 -49.57 1.39
C SER A 690 3.61 -49.30 -0.06
N ILE A 691 3.80 -48.07 -0.54
CA ILE A 691 3.51 -47.66 -1.93
C ILE A 691 4.51 -48.27 -2.94
N PRO A 692 5.85 -48.13 -2.79
CA PRO A 692 6.81 -48.69 -3.74
C PRO A 692 6.88 -50.21 -3.66
N LEU A 693 7.52 -50.83 -4.68
CA LEU A 693 7.88 -52.24 -4.62
C LEU A 693 8.85 -52.51 -3.45
N ARG A 694 8.72 -53.68 -2.82
CA ARG A 694 9.54 -54.05 -1.65
C ARG A 694 11.02 -54.22 -2.04
N SER A 695 11.84 -53.24 -1.68
CA SER A 695 13.30 -53.27 -1.80
C SER A 695 13.98 -53.40 -0.42
N GLU A 696 15.26 -53.80 -0.41
CA GLU A 696 16.07 -53.80 0.82
C GLU A 696 16.28 -52.40 1.42
N ARG A 697 16.11 -51.31 0.65
CA ARG A 697 16.21 -49.93 1.18
C ARG A 697 14.92 -49.57 1.91
N VAL A 698 13.77 -49.89 1.31
CA VAL A 698 12.43 -49.68 1.88
C VAL A 698 12.27 -50.49 3.18
N ILE A 699 12.66 -51.78 3.18
CA ILE A 699 12.58 -52.64 4.37
C ILE A 699 13.44 -52.09 5.52
N ARG A 700 14.67 -51.63 5.25
CA ARG A 700 15.53 -51.05 6.29
C ARG A 700 14.99 -49.74 6.87
N GLU A 701 14.33 -48.90 6.08
CA GLU A 701 13.69 -47.67 6.58
C GLU A 701 12.43 -48.02 7.40
N GLN A 702 11.62 -49.00 6.98
CA GLN A 702 10.49 -49.51 7.78
C GLN A 702 10.94 -50.07 9.13
N GLU A 703 11.97 -50.92 9.13
CA GLU A 703 12.55 -51.48 10.36
C GLU A 703 13.10 -50.40 11.29
N PHE A 704 13.71 -49.35 10.74
CA PHE A 704 14.20 -48.21 11.51
C PHE A 704 13.06 -47.39 12.15
N ILE A 705 11.92 -47.23 11.46
CA ILE A 705 10.71 -46.61 12.02
C ILE A 705 10.14 -47.47 13.16
N GLU A 706 10.06 -48.79 12.99
CA GLU A 706 9.64 -49.70 14.06
C GLU A 706 10.59 -49.66 15.28
N ALA A 707 11.91 -49.58 15.05
CA ALA A 707 12.91 -49.40 16.10
C ALA A 707 12.68 -48.08 16.86
N THR A 708 12.38 -46.99 16.15
CA THR A 708 12.10 -45.67 16.73
C THR A 708 10.88 -45.69 17.66
N SER A 709 9.80 -46.35 17.24
CA SER A 709 8.60 -46.56 18.06
C SER A 709 8.89 -47.36 19.33
N ARG A 710 9.72 -48.41 19.22
CA ARG A 710 10.14 -49.20 20.38
C ARG A 710 11.04 -48.42 21.34
N ILE A 711 11.99 -47.62 20.84
CA ILE A 711 12.86 -46.78 21.70
C ILE A 711 12.01 -45.74 22.46
N THR A 712 11.09 -45.07 21.76
CA THR A 712 10.22 -44.07 22.38
C THR A 712 9.20 -44.68 23.36
N SER A 713 8.78 -45.94 23.18
CA SER A 713 7.90 -46.62 24.15
C SER A 713 8.57 -46.94 25.49
N PHE A 714 9.90 -47.00 25.55
CA PHE A 714 10.65 -47.06 26.82
C PHE A 714 10.79 -45.70 27.52
N ASN A 715 10.19 -44.64 26.97
CA ASN A 715 10.20 -43.27 27.51
C ASN A 715 11.62 -42.74 27.79
N VAL A 716 12.54 -43.01 26.86
CA VAL A 716 13.95 -42.60 26.95
C VAL A 716 14.05 -41.07 26.91
N GLU A 717 14.68 -40.47 27.91
CA GLU A 717 14.84 -39.02 28.01
C GLU A 717 16.13 -38.52 27.33
N SER A 718 16.03 -37.48 26.49
CA SER A 718 17.16 -36.74 25.90
C SER A 718 17.88 -35.88 26.95
N ARG A 719 17.10 -35.25 27.83
CA ARG A 719 17.51 -34.48 29.02
C ARG A 719 16.48 -34.73 30.12
N PRO A 720 16.79 -34.52 31.42
CA PRO A 720 15.84 -34.77 32.50
C PRO A 720 14.47 -34.13 32.25
N GLY A 721 13.43 -34.96 32.12
CA GLY A 721 12.05 -34.55 31.82
C GLY A 721 11.72 -34.22 30.35
N VAL A 722 12.63 -34.46 29.40
CA VAL A 722 12.42 -34.25 27.95
C VAL A 722 12.59 -35.57 27.20
N PRO A 723 11.54 -36.14 26.59
CA PRO A 723 11.63 -37.39 25.84
C PRO A 723 12.48 -37.23 24.58
N LEU A 724 13.15 -38.32 24.17
CA LEU A 724 13.96 -38.37 22.95
C LEU A 724 13.08 -38.34 21.70
N THR A 725 13.32 -37.38 20.82
CA THR A 725 12.54 -37.16 19.60
C THR A 725 13.01 -38.03 18.43
N PRO A 726 12.17 -38.32 17.41
CA PRO A 726 12.57 -39.09 16.24
C PRO A 726 13.79 -38.51 15.51
N ILE A 727 13.81 -37.19 15.28
CA ILE A 727 14.94 -36.52 14.61
C ILE A 727 16.26 -36.68 15.39
N GLU A 728 16.24 -36.62 16.73
CA GLU A 728 17.42 -36.93 17.54
C GLU A 728 17.88 -38.38 17.37
N ILE A 729 16.94 -39.34 17.33
CA ILE A 729 17.24 -40.78 17.10
C ILE A 729 17.94 -40.97 15.75
N ARG A 730 17.43 -40.38 14.67
CA ARG A 730 18.03 -40.49 13.32
C ARG A 730 19.39 -39.78 13.22
N LEU A 731 19.62 -38.70 13.95
CA LEU A 731 20.89 -37.98 13.99
C LEU A 731 21.97 -38.65 14.87
N THR A 732 21.64 -39.71 15.63
CA THR A 732 22.66 -40.43 16.43
C THR A 732 23.69 -41.14 15.55
N LYS A 733 24.97 -40.79 15.77
CA LYS A 733 26.10 -41.39 15.04
C LYS A 733 26.39 -42.83 15.46
N ASP A 734 26.39 -43.08 16.77
CA ASP A 734 26.46 -44.43 17.33
C ASP A 734 25.06 -44.90 17.73
N ARG A 735 24.47 -45.74 16.89
CA ARG A 735 23.13 -46.30 17.11
C ARG A 735 23.09 -47.33 18.25
N LEU A 736 24.22 -47.93 18.65
CA LEU A 736 24.26 -48.84 19.81
C LEU A 736 24.14 -48.08 21.14
N SER A 737 24.60 -46.82 21.19
CA SER A 737 24.41 -45.96 22.37
C SER A 737 22.94 -45.75 22.75
N LEU A 738 22.00 -45.80 21.78
CA LEU A 738 20.56 -45.77 22.04
C LEU A 738 20.11 -46.94 22.93
N ILE A 739 20.71 -48.12 22.77
CA ILE A 739 20.37 -49.33 23.52
C ILE A 739 20.85 -49.22 24.96
N SER A 740 22.08 -48.72 25.16
CA SER A 740 22.57 -48.43 26.52
C SER A 740 21.66 -47.43 27.24
N ARG A 741 21.12 -46.45 26.50
CA ARG A 741 20.19 -45.44 27.01
C ARG A 741 18.79 -45.99 27.33
N VAL A 742 18.30 -46.95 26.54
CA VAL A 742 17.07 -47.71 26.86
C VAL A 742 17.26 -48.50 28.16
N LEU A 743 18.36 -49.24 28.26
CA LEU A 743 18.69 -50.06 29.44
C LEU A 743 18.89 -49.22 30.71
N SER A 744 19.49 -48.03 30.61
CA SER A 744 19.67 -47.14 31.77
C SER A 744 18.38 -46.43 32.19
N SER A 745 17.41 -46.26 31.28
CA SER A 745 16.16 -45.52 31.56
C SER A 745 15.10 -46.39 32.24
N ASN A 746 15.15 -47.71 32.05
CA ASN A 746 14.13 -48.63 32.57
C ASN A 746 14.78 -49.86 33.25
N SER A 747 14.62 -49.95 34.57
CA SER A 747 15.20 -50.99 35.42
C SER A 747 14.76 -52.42 35.09
N ASP A 748 13.64 -52.62 34.38
CA ASP A 748 13.16 -53.95 34.00
C ASP A 748 13.53 -54.35 32.56
N ALA A 749 14.13 -53.45 31.76
CA ALA A 749 14.40 -53.69 30.34
C ALA A 749 15.28 -54.93 30.09
N TYR A 750 16.25 -55.22 30.97
CA TYR A 750 17.17 -56.36 30.84
C TYR A 750 16.46 -57.74 30.84
N LYS A 751 15.23 -57.83 31.37
CA LYS A 751 14.43 -59.06 31.38
C LYS A 751 13.93 -59.41 29.97
N TYR A 752 13.74 -58.42 29.11
CA TYR A 752 13.18 -58.57 27.76
C TYR A 752 14.27 -58.76 26.70
N LYS A 753 15.19 -59.71 26.93
CA LYS A 753 16.38 -59.96 26.08
C LYS A 753 16.08 -60.02 24.58
N GLU A 754 15.00 -60.69 24.19
CA GLU A 754 14.62 -60.89 22.79
C GLU A 754 14.13 -59.59 22.12
N VAL A 755 13.40 -58.74 22.85
CA VAL A 755 12.91 -57.44 22.35
C VAL A 755 14.07 -56.48 22.08
N ILE A 756 15.10 -56.50 22.96
CA ILE A 756 16.30 -55.69 22.80
C ILE A 756 17.15 -56.21 21.63
N LEU A 757 17.30 -57.52 21.47
CA LEU A 757 18.01 -58.10 20.32
C LEU A 757 17.30 -57.82 18.99
N GLU A 758 15.97 -57.89 18.94
CA GLU A 758 15.20 -57.49 17.75
C GLU A 758 15.34 -55.98 17.46
N LEU A 759 15.49 -55.14 18.49
CA LEU A 759 15.79 -53.71 18.34
C LEU A 759 17.18 -53.47 17.72
N VAL A 760 18.21 -54.25 18.10
CA VAL A 760 19.55 -54.21 17.46
C VAL A 760 19.43 -54.49 15.96
N ASP A 761 18.74 -55.58 15.61
CA ASP A 761 18.57 -55.99 14.21
C ASP A 761 17.88 -54.87 13.40
N LYS A 762 16.82 -54.26 13.96
CA LYS A 762 16.03 -53.19 13.32
C LYS A 762 16.73 -51.82 13.27
N LEU A 763 17.71 -51.56 14.15
CA LEU A 763 18.56 -50.36 14.05
C LEU A 763 19.57 -50.42 12.89
N GLY A 764 19.66 -51.56 12.18
CA GLY A 764 20.52 -51.77 11.03
C GLY A 764 21.71 -52.70 11.29
N PHE A 765 21.77 -53.35 12.45
CA PHE A 765 22.84 -54.28 12.83
C PHE A 765 22.47 -55.75 12.60
N ARG A 766 21.45 -56.03 11.77
CA ARG A 766 21.06 -57.41 11.43
C ARG A 766 22.25 -58.18 10.85
N GLY A 767 22.66 -59.24 11.55
CA GLY A 767 23.82 -60.06 11.19
C GLY A 767 25.18 -59.54 11.70
N ASP A 768 25.23 -58.36 12.33
CA ASP A 768 26.43 -57.89 13.03
C ASP A 768 26.51 -58.57 14.42
N VAL A 769 27.31 -59.63 14.48
CA VAL A 769 27.47 -60.41 15.70
C VAL A 769 28.34 -59.68 16.74
N VAL A 770 29.14 -58.68 16.36
CA VAL A 770 29.88 -57.83 17.30
C VAL A 770 28.91 -56.89 18.02
N ALA A 771 27.98 -56.27 17.28
CA ALA A 771 26.89 -55.49 17.85
C ALA A 771 25.98 -56.35 18.75
N ARG A 772 25.71 -57.60 18.35
CA ARG A 772 24.95 -58.58 19.15
C ARG A 772 25.66 -58.93 20.46
N ALA A 773 26.96 -59.23 20.42
CA ALA A 773 27.76 -59.53 21.60
C ALA A 773 27.87 -58.32 22.54
N LYS A 774 28.12 -57.11 22.00
CA LYS A 774 28.08 -55.84 22.74
C LYS A 774 26.74 -55.62 23.44
N THR A 775 25.63 -55.94 22.78
CA THR A 775 24.29 -55.82 23.37
C THR A 775 24.04 -56.84 24.48
N LEU A 776 24.45 -58.09 24.30
CA LEU A 776 24.34 -59.11 25.36
C LEU A 776 25.19 -58.74 26.59
N ALA A 777 26.37 -58.15 26.41
CA ALA A 777 27.18 -57.62 27.50
C ALA A 777 26.48 -56.46 28.24
N MET A 778 25.85 -55.52 27.53
CA MET A 778 25.06 -54.43 28.14
C MET A 778 23.85 -54.96 28.94
N ILE A 779 23.18 -56.01 28.45
CA ILE A 779 22.08 -56.67 29.17
C ILE A 779 22.61 -57.38 30.42
N ALA A 780 23.74 -58.09 30.33
CA ALA A 780 24.34 -58.79 31.46
C ALA A 780 24.83 -57.83 32.56
N ASP A 781 25.42 -56.68 32.20
CA ASP A 781 25.85 -55.66 33.15
C ASP A 781 24.67 -54.94 33.83
N THR A 782 23.60 -54.63 33.08
CA THR A 782 22.39 -54.03 33.67
C THR A 782 21.61 -55.00 34.56
N ALA A 783 21.57 -56.30 34.21
CA ALA A 783 21.06 -57.34 35.11
C ALA A 783 21.92 -57.47 36.39
N LEU A 784 23.25 -57.36 36.26
CA LEU A 784 24.17 -57.36 37.39
C LEU A 784 23.98 -56.13 38.31
N GLN A 785 23.80 -54.93 37.75
CA GLN A 785 23.49 -53.71 38.50
C GLN A 785 22.14 -53.78 39.24
N ALA A 786 21.20 -54.59 38.72
CA ALA A 786 19.91 -54.86 39.35
C ALA A 786 19.91 -56.09 40.30
N GLU A 787 21.09 -56.64 40.62
CA GLU A 787 21.30 -57.84 41.46
C GLU A 787 20.63 -59.14 40.93
N ASP A 788 20.17 -59.17 39.67
CA ASP A 788 19.64 -60.38 39.02
C ASP A 788 20.77 -61.22 38.41
N PHE A 789 21.53 -61.87 39.28
CA PHE A 789 22.67 -62.71 38.90
C PHE A 789 22.27 -63.94 38.05
N ALA A 790 21.01 -64.38 38.11
CA ALA A 790 20.53 -65.50 37.30
C ALA A 790 20.40 -65.09 35.83
N GLN A 791 19.70 -63.98 35.58
CA GLN A 791 19.56 -63.41 34.25
C GLN A 791 20.91 -62.92 33.69
N ALA A 792 21.78 -62.34 34.53
CA ALA A 792 23.14 -61.96 34.14
C ALA A 792 23.98 -63.17 33.70
N PHE A 793 23.88 -64.31 34.40
CA PHE A 793 24.56 -65.54 34.00
C PHE A 793 24.03 -66.07 32.66
N GLU A 794 22.71 -66.25 32.50
CA GLU A 794 22.11 -66.78 31.26
C GLU A 794 22.42 -65.90 30.03
N THR A 795 22.41 -64.58 30.19
CA THR A 795 22.73 -63.63 29.10
C THR A 795 24.22 -63.64 28.75
N SER A 796 25.11 -63.82 29.74
CA SER A 796 26.55 -64.02 29.49
C SER A 796 26.85 -65.37 28.82
N GLU A 797 26.13 -66.45 29.15
CA GLU A 797 26.25 -67.74 28.47
C GLU A 797 25.77 -67.66 27.00
N ALA A 798 24.68 -66.93 26.75
CA ALA A 798 24.23 -66.63 25.39
C ALA A 798 25.29 -65.82 24.60
N MET A 799 25.94 -64.83 25.23
CA MET A 799 27.04 -64.07 24.63
C MET A 799 28.22 -64.97 24.28
N ILE A 800 28.72 -65.78 25.23
CA ILE A 800 29.81 -66.74 25.02
C ILE A 800 29.49 -67.63 23.81
N ASN A 801 28.28 -68.20 23.74
CA ASN A 801 27.87 -69.04 22.63
C ASN A 801 27.91 -68.30 21.27
N THR A 802 27.47 -67.04 21.19
CA THR A 802 27.58 -66.25 19.94
C THR A 802 29.03 -65.96 19.55
N VAL A 803 29.92 -65.70 20.50
CA VAL A 803 31.35 -65.43 20.24
C VAL A 803 32.11 -66.72 19.89
N SER A 804 31.78 -67.85 20.50
CA SER A 804 32.32 -69.16 20.13
C SER A 804 31.89 -69.57 18.72
N GLN A 805 30.64 -69.29 18.32
CA GLN A 805 30.17 -69.52 16.95
C GLN A 805 30.93 -68.64 15.93
N LEU A 806 31.23 -67.37 16.26
CA LEU A 806 32.12 -66.53 15.44
C LEU A 806 33.52 -67.11 15.30
N CYS A 807 34.11 -67.63 16.38
CA CYS A 807 35.45 -68.23 16.36
C CYS A 807 35.57 -69.46 15.46
N LEU A 808 34.43 -70.08 15.10
CA LEU A 808 34.34 -71.23 14.20
C LEU A 808 34.01 -70.84 12.74
N SER A 809 33.68 -69.57 12.47
CA SER A 809 33.29 -69.08 11.14
C SER A 809 34.49 -68.52 10.37
N PRO A 810 34.77 -68.94 9.13
CA PRO A 810 35.96 -68.56 8.38
C PRO A 810 35.91 -67.16 7.75
N ASP A 811 34.72 -66.52 7.65
CA ASP A 811 34.49 -65.28 6.88
C ASP A 811 34.61 -63.98 7.72
N VAL A 812 35.08 -64.06 8.97
CA VAL A 812 35.06 -62.92 9.93
C VAL A 812 36.39 -62.16 9.93
N SER A 813 36.33 -60.81 9.94
CA SER A 813 37.52 -59.96 10.07
C SER A 813 38.22 -60.15 11.43
N GLU A 814 39.56 -60.21 11.44
CA GLU A 814 40.35 -60.25 12.69
C GLU A 814 40.07 -59.06 13.62
N GLU A 815 39.72 -57.89 13.06
CA GLU A 815 39.32 -56.70 13.84
C GLU A 815 38.01 -57.00 14.61
N GLN A 816 36.99 -57.55 13.94
CA GLN A 816 35.71 -57.92 14.54
C GLN A 816 35.84 -59.04 15.58
N LEU A 817 36.69 -60.03 15.29
CA LEU A 817 36.95 -61.15 16.20
C LEU A 817 37.67 -60.69 17.48
N ARG A 818 38.57 -59.70 17.39
CA ARG A 818 39.22 -59.09 18.55
C ARG A 818 38.21 -58.33 19.41
N ASP A 819 37.42 -57.45 18.79
CA ASP A 819 36.37 -56.67 19.48
C ASP A 819 35.37 -57.57 20.22
N ALA A 820 34.87 -58.63 19.57
CA ALA A 820 33.91 -59.56 20.17
C ALA A 820 34.50 -60.33 21.35
N LYS A 821 35.76 -60.78 21.24
CA LYS A 821 36.48 -61.43 22.35
C LYS A 821 36.73 -60.47 23.50
N GLU A 822 37.11 -59.22 23.22
CA GLU A 822 37.38 -58.20 24.23
C GLU A 822 36.15 -57.93 25.11
N VAL A 823 35.01 -57.69 24.48
CA VAL A 823 33.72 -57.51 25.15
C VAL A 823 33.34 -58.74 25.98
N CYS A 824 33.55 -59.94 25.44
CA CYS A 824 33.21 -61.21 26.09
C CYS A 824 34.01 -61.44 27.38
N TRP A 825 35.35 -61.36 27.33
CA TRP A 825 36.17 -61.65 28.52
C TRP A 825 35.99 -60.59 29.62
N VAL A 826 35.81 -59.31 29.26
CA VAL A 826 35.60 -58.22 30.24
C VAL A 826 34.31 -58.44 31.01
N SER A 827 33.19 -58.70 30.32
CA SER A 827 31.89 -58.93 30.96
C SER A 827 31.88 -60.21 31.82
N CYS A 828 32.47 -61.30 31.32
CA CYS A 828 32.61 -62.54 32.09
C CYS A 828 33.49 -62.38 33.34
N PHE A 829 34.58 -61.61 33.25
CA PHE A 829 35.45 -61.30 34.38
C PHE A 829 34.76 -60.41 35.42
N GLN A 830 34.00 -59.39 34.98
CA GLN A 830 33.24 -58.52 35.87
C GLN A 830 32.22 -59.32 36.69
N LEU A 831 31.36 -60.12 36.03
CA LEU A 831 30.35 -60.94 36.70
C LEU A 831 30.98 -62.02 37.60
N GLY A 832 32.07 -62.66 37.15
CA GLY A 832 32.78 -63.69 37.92
C GLY A 832 33.48 -63.17 39.19
N ARG A 833 33.85 -61.88 39.25
CA ARG A 833 34.58 -61.28 40.38
C ARG A 833 33.68 -60.91 41.56
N GLN A 834 32.38 -60.70 41.34
CA GLN A 834 31.47 -60.12 42.33
C GLN A 834 31.29 -61.02 43.55
N THR A 835 31.26 -60.42 44.73
CA THR A 835 31.12 -61.13 46.00
C THR A 835 29.68 -61.49 46.32
N GLU A 836 28.69 -60.68 45.93
CA GLU A 836 27.28 -60.91 46.28
C GLU A 836 26.65 -62.13 45.58
N PHE A 837 27.13 -62.51 44.39
CA PHE A 837 26.61 -63.67 43.65
C PHE A 837 26.91 -64.98 44.41
N PRO A 838 25.93 -65.79 44.85
CA PRO A 838 26.21 -66.95 45.72
C PRO A 838 26.73 -68.20 44.99
N ASP A 839 26.58 -68.29 43.66
CA ASP A 839 26.83 -69.52 42.90
C ASP A 839 28.29 -69.63 42.43
N VAL A 840 29.15 -70.16 43.31
CA VAL A 840 30.58 -70.37 43.07
C VAL A 840 30.89 -71.18 41.80
N PRO A 841 30.25 -72.34 41.50
CA PRO A 841 30.55 -73.07 40.28
C PRO A 841 30.16 -72.32 39.00
N LYS A 842 29.12 -71.47 39.02
CA LYS A 842 28.85 -70.54 37.90
C LYS A 842 29.95 -69.49 37.74
N LYS A 843 30.45 -68.89 38.83
CA LYS A 843 31.61 -67.95 38.76
C LYS A 843 32.84 -68.60 38.14
N LEU A 844 33.17 -69.83 38.54
CA LEU A 844 34.32 -70.56 38.02
C LEU A 844 34.19 -70.84 36.51
N ARG A 845 32.98 -71.10 36.00
CA ARG A 845 32.72 -71.21 34.55
C ARG A 845 32.92 -69.89 33.81
N LEU A 846 32.39 -68.78 34.33
CA LEU A 846 32.57 -67.44 33.75
C LEU A 846 34.04 -67.05 33.69
N LEU A 847 34.80 -67.29 34.76
CA LEU A 847 36.24 -67.03 34.78
C LEU A 847 37.03 -67.99 33.88
N GLY A 848 36.57 -69.24 33.70
CA GLY A 848 37.11 -70.17 32.71
C GLY A 848 36.99 -69.64 31.28
N HIS A 849 35.81 -69.18 30.88
CA HIS A 849 35.60 -68.55 29.56
C HIS A 849 36.29 -67.18 29.45
N ALA A 850 36.42 -66.43 30.55
CA ALA A 850 37.23 -65.21 30.55
C ALA A 850 38.70 -65.52 30.23
N LEU A 851 39.29 -66.60 30.78
CA LEU A 851 40.65 -67.05 30.43
C LEU A 851 40.78 -67.52 28.97
N GLU A 852 39.71 -68.05 28.38
CA GLU A 852 39.67 -68.52 26.98
C GLU A 852 39.74 -67.37 25.96
N PHE A 853 39.06 -66.25 26.24
CA PHE A 853 38.97 -65.10 25.31
C PHE A 853 39.91 -63.92 25.65
N CYS A 854 40.58 -63.96 26.81
CA CYS A 854 41.43 -62.87 27.32
C CYS A 854 42.76 -62.73 26.54
N PRO A 855 43.25 -61.49 26.30
CA PRO A 855 44.61 -61.25 25.80
C PRO A 855 45.67 -61.66 26.83
N ALA A 856 46.85 -62.08 26.36
CA ALA A 856 47.91 -62.62 27.21
C ALA A 856 48.30 -61.72 28.40
N ASP A 857 48.26 -60.39 28.21
CA ASP A 857 48.67 -59.39 29.21
C ASP A 857 47.76 -59.35 30.46
N ARG A 858 46.49 -59.78 30.35
CA ARG A 858 45.49 -59.73 31.44
C ARG A 858 45.26 -61.07 32.14
N LEU A 859 45.82 -62.17 31.61
CA LEU A 859 45.75 -63.50 32.23
C LEU A 859 46.17 -63.52 33.72
N PRO A 860 47.21 -62.80 34.19
CA PRO A 860 47.58 -62.84 35.61
C PRO A 860 46.50 -62.31 36.56
N GLU A 861 45.73 -61.31 36.12
CA GLU A 861 44.66 -60.70 36.91
C GLU A 861 43.46 -61.66 37.05
N ILE A 862 43.06 -62.30 35.94
CA ILE A 862 41.97 -63.28 35.92
C ILE A 862 42.36 -64.54 36.71
N LEU A 863 43.58 -65.05 36.54
CA LEU A 863 44.10 -66.20 37.30
C LEU A 863 44.17 -65.93 38.81
N ALA A 864 44.43 -64.70 39.23
CA ALA A 864 44.41 -64.33 40.65
C ALA A 864 42.99 -64.38 41.23
N ALA A 865 41.99 -63.90 40.49
CA ALA A 865 40.58 -64.00 40.89
C ALA A 865 40.09 -65.46 40.90
N TRP A 866 40.45 -66.24 39.87
CA TRP A 866 40.10 -67.66 39.76
C TRP A 866 40.67 -68.49 40.92
N ARG A 867 41.96 -68.35 41.24
CA ARG A 867 42.60 -69.02 42.40
C ARG A 867 42.03 -68.62 43.76
N ARG A 868 41.39 -67.45 43.87
CA ARG A 868 40.70 -67.04 45.11
C ARG A 868 39.41 -67.83 45.25
N LEU A 869 38.59 -67.86 44.19
CA LEU A 869 37.33 -68.60 44.14
C LEU A 869 37.52 -70.12 44.17
N GLU A 870 38.60 -70.65 43.59
CA GLU A 870 39.00 -72.06 43.69
C GLU A 870 39.23 -72.47 45.15
N LYS A 871 39.90 -71.61 45.96
CA LYS A 871 40.08 -71.86 47.39
C LYS A 871 38.78 -71.76 48.18
N GLU A 872 37.90 -70.83 47.81
CA GLU A 872 36.56 -70.69 48.40
C GLU A 872 35.68 -71.92 48.07
N ASP A 873 35.74 -72.45 46.85
CA ASP A 873 35.05 -73.67 46.42
C ASP A 873 35.59 -74.92 47.12
N ILE A 874 36.91 -75.10 47.18
CA ILE A 874 37.55 -76.20 47.92
C ILE A 874 37.15 -76.16 49.38
N ALA A 875 37.20 -74.98 50.04
CA ALA A 875 36.79 -74.84 51.43
C ALA A 875 35.29 -75.12 51.64
N ALA A 876 34.42 -74.73 50.69
CA ALA A 876 32.99 -75.04 50.74
C ALA A 876 32.71 -76.55 50.52
N GLN A 877 33.46 -77.21 49.63
CA GLN A 877 33.40 -78.65 49.42
C GLN A 877 33.90 -79.43 50.65
N GLU A 878 35.00 -79.00 51.26
CA GLU A 878 35.52 -79.54 52.52
C GLU A 878 34.54 -79.35 53.70
N GLN A 879 33.84 -78.21 53.76
CA GLN A 879 32.77 -78.01 54.73
C GLN A 879 31.60 -78.96 54.47
N HIS A 880 31.13 -79.10 53.23
CA HIS A 880 30.05 -80.03 52.86
C HIS A 880 30.40 -81.51 53.04
N THR A 881 31.65 -81.93 52.90
CA THR A 881 32.08 -83.29 53.28
C THR A 881 32.18 -83.44 54.79
N SER A 882 32.70 -82.43 55.51
CA SER A 882 32.77 -82.47 56.98
C SER A 882 31.39 -82.48 57.65
N ASP A 883 30.38 -81.85 57.07
CA ASP A 883 29.01 -81.86 57.61
C ASP A 883 28.29 -83.17 57.28
N LYS A 884 28.56 -83.79 56.11
CA LYS A 884 28.15 -85.19 55.85
C LYS A 884 28.76 -86.18 56.85
N ASP A 885 30.00 -85.95 57.28
CA ASP A 885 30.65 -86.77 58.31
C ASP A 885 30.16 -86.46 59.74
N LYS A 886 29.65 -85.25 60.02
CA LYS A 886 29.05 -84.90 61.33
C LYS A 886 27.61 -85.39 61.50
N ASP A 887 26.79 -85.38 60.44
CA ASP A 887 25.44 -85.96 60.48
C ASP A 887 25.45 -87.50 60.55
N GLY A 888 26.62 -88.14 60.39
CA GLY A 888 26.82 -89.58 60.55
C GLY A 888 26.70 -90.12 61.98
N ALA A 889 26.55 -89.26 63.00
CA ALA A 889 26.68 -89.64 64.41
C ALA A 889 25.49 -89.24 65.33
N SER A 890 24.24 -89.30 64.86
CA SER A 890 23.08 -89.45 65.76
C SER A 890 22.01 -90.39 65.21
N SER A 891 21.56 -91.31 66.05
CA SER A 891 20.72 -92.44 65.65
C SER A 891 19.23 -92.10 65.65
N ASN A 892 18.62 -92.11 64.46
CA ASN A 892 17.41 -92.89 64.16
C ASN A 892 16.13 -92.58 64.98
N ARG A 893 15.14 -91.91 64.35
CA ARG A 893 13.80 -92.53 64.07
C ARG A 893 12.82 -91.67 63.25
N ARG A 894 12.36 -92.29 62.15
CA ARG A 894 10.98 -92.32 61.59
C ARG A 894 10.25 -91.03 61.13
N HIS A 895 10.11 -90.98 59.81
CA HIS A 895 8.85 -90.84 59.05
C HIS A 895 8.04 -89.53 59.17
N GLY A 896 7.93 -88.82 58.04
CA GLY A 896 6.92 -87.77 57.84
C GLY A 896 6.93 -87.18 56.43
N ARG A 897 6.10 -87.72 55.53
CA ARG A 897 5.66 -87.02 54.32
C ARG A 897 4.67 -85.93 54.75
N ALA A 898 4.95 -84.65 54.54
CA ALA A 898 3.92 -83.62 54.40
C ALA A 898 4.48 -82.33 53.77
N ALA A 899 3.60 -81.62 53.08
CA ALA A 899 3.87 -80.38 52.36
C ALA A 899 3.75 -79.11 53.24
N ALA A 900 4.22 -78.01 52.65
CA ALA A 900 3.68 -76.65 52.71
C ALA A 900 4.11 -75.69 53.84
N SER A 901 4.08 -74.42 53.44
CA SER A 901 4.05 -73.18 54.23
C SER A 901 5.32 -72.76 54.98
N ALA A 902 5.91 -71.66 54.50
CA ALA A 902 6.76 -70.78 55.29
C ALA A 902 6.03 -69.44 55.49
N GLN A 903 5.88 -69.01 56.75
CA GLN A 903 5.43 -67.67 57.10
C GLN A 903 6.22 -67.18 58.32
N TYR A 904 6.58 -65.89 58.30
CA TYR A 904 7.19 -65.10 59.38
C TYR A 904 8.55 -65.53 59.97
N GLY A 905 9.59 -64.82 59.52
CA GLY A 905 10.02 -63.61 60.23
C GLY A 905 10.95 -63.76 61.45
N GLN A 906 12.24 -63.49 61.22
CA GLN A 906 13.09 -62.88 62.25
C GLN A 906 14.06 -61.87 61.61
N VAL A 907 14.09 -60.66 62.15
CA VAL A 907 14.80 -59.50 61.60
C VAL A 907 16.27 -59.52 62.04
N VAL A 908 17.20 -59.37 61.11
CA VAL A 908 18.62 -59.09 61.39
C VAL A 908 18.83 -57.57 61.25
N PRO A 909 19.46 -56.87 62.21
CA PRO A 909 19.54 -55.41 62.20
C PRO A 909 20.50 -54.87 61.14
N THR A 910 20.11 -53.74 60.53
CA THR A 910 20.88 -53.07 59.47
C THR A 910 22.10 -52.30 59.97
N LEU A 911 23.04 -52.09 59.06
CA LEU A 911 24.41 -51.63 59.28
C LEU A 911 24.51 -50.23 59.94
N ALA A 912 23.49 -49.39 59.80
CA ALA A 912 23.38 -48.08 60.45
C ALA A 912 23.54 -48.14 61.99
N SER A 913 23.09 -49.23 62.62
CA SER A 913 23.18 -49.43 64.08
C SER A 913 24.61 -49.65 64.60
N ARG A 914 25.58 -49.97 63.72
CA ARG A 914 26.98 -50.22 64.11
C ARG A 914 27.89 -48.99 64.00
N LEU A 915 27.44 -47.91 63.38
CA LEU A 915 28.28 -46.74 63.07
C LEU A 915 28.32 -45.65 64.16
N GLN A 916 27.50 -45.73 65.21
CA GLN A 916 27.38 -44.65 66.21
C GLN A 916 28.44 -44.66 67.35
N ASN A 917 29.36 -45.64 67.41
CA ASN A 917 30.18 -45.89 68.61
C ASN A 917 31.71 -45.76 68.45
N ILE A 918 32.24 -45.06 67.44
CA ILE A 918 33.68 -44.75 67.37
C ILE A 918 33.89 -43.25 67.07
N HIS A 919 34.57 -42.56 67.99
CA HIS A 919 34.91 -41.13 67.89
C HIS A 919 36.09 -40.88 66.93
N LEU A 920 36.07 -39.71 66.28
CA LEU A 920 37.16 -39.17 65.45
C LEU A 920 37.99 -38.11 66.22
N PRO A 921 39.25 -37.86 65.79
CA PRO A 921 39.58 -36.55 65.20
C PRO A 921 40.47 -36.69 63.94
N THR A 922 40.09 -36.16 62.76
CA THR A 922 40.50 -34.85 62.18
C THR A 922 42.00 -34.51 62.30
N SER A 923 42.77 -34.09 61.28
CA SER A 923 42.53 -33.67 59.88
C SER A 923 43.91 -33.64 59.13
N PRO A 924 44.07 -33.30 57.81
CA PRO A 924 43.11 -32.83 56.82
C PRO A 924 43.12 -33.60 55.46
N LEU A 925 42.30 -33.10 54.50
CA LEU A 925 42.06 -33.57 53.12
C LEU A 925 40.89 -34.56 52.92
N VAL A 926 39.69 -34.05 53.23
CA VAL A 926 38.38 -34.37 52.63
C VAL A 926 38.12 -33.18 51.66
N MET A 927 37.41 -33.24 50.52
CA MET A 927 36.13 -33.87 50.20
C MET A 927 35.97 -34.14 48.69
N ALA A 928 35.18 -35.15 48.33
CA ALA A 928 34.32 -35.16 47.13
C ALA A 928 33.19 -36.19 47.33
N ASP A 929 31.95 -35.82 47.03
CA ASP A 929 30.75 -36.54 47.48
C ASP A 929 30.35 -37.77 46.64
N GLY A 930 29.52 -38.63 47.23
CA GLY A 930 29.03 -39.89 46.63
C GLY A 930 28.17 -39.76 45.36
N ALA A 931 27.92 -38.55 44.86
CA ALA A 931 27.35 -38.34 43.52
C ALA A 931 28.37 -38.58 42.39
N ALA A 932 29.68 -38.51 42.68
CA ALA A 932 30.73 -38.62 41.68
C ALA A 932 30.95 -40.04 41.12
N ILE A 933 30.30 -41.08 41.67
CA ILE A 933 30.50 -42.48 41.24
C ILE A 933 29.65 -42.81 40.01
N ALA A 934 28.40 -42.33 39.93
CA ALA A 934 27.54 -42.54 38.77
C ALA A 934 28.15 -41.94 37.48
N ASP A 935 28.83 -40.80 37.61
CA ASP A 935 29.42 -40.06 36.49
C ASP A 935 30.78 -40.63 36.00
N THR A 936 31.26 -41.74 36.60
CA THR A 936 32.50 -42.40 36.15
C THR A 936 32.31 -43.40 35.00
N PHE A 937 31.09 -43.89 34.78
CA PHE A 937 30.84 -44.94 33.77
C PHE A 937 30.35 -44.43 32.41
N SER A 938 29.79 -43.22 32.34
CA SER A 938 29.59 -42.48 31.07
C SER A 938 30.90 -42.34 30.27
N ARG A 939 32.06 -42.39 30.95
CA ARG A 939 33.41 -42.31 30.37
C ARG A 939 33.99 -43.62 29.84
N VAL A 940 33.34 -44.77 30.05
CA VAL A 940 33.83 -46.06 29.51
C VAL A 940 33.43 -46.21 28.03
N ALA A 941 32.23 -45.73 27.65
CA ALA A 941 31.82 -45.64 26.24
C ALA A 941 32.73 -44.69 25.42
N SER A 942 33.27 -43.64 26.04
CA SER A 942 34.11 -42.63 25.37
C SER A 942 35.60 -42.99 25.24
N LYS A 943 36.01 -44.25 25.42
CA LYS A 943 37.44 -44.65 25.46
C LYS A 943 37.88 -45.75 24.50
N PHE A 944 37.07 -46.09 23.49
CA PHE A 944 37.51 -46.90 22.35
C PHE A 944 37.68 -46.03 21.08
N PRO A 945 38.89 -45.95 20.48
CA PRO A 945 39.14 -45.10 19.32
C PRO A 945 38.88 -45.85 18.01
N PHE A 946 37.81 -45.48 17.29
CA PHE A 946 37.54 -46.00 15.95
C PHE A 946 37.26 -44.88 14.94
N GLY A 947 38.34 -44.40 14.31
CA GLY A 947 38.30 -43.53 13.14
C GLY A 947 39.52 -43.78 12.25
N LYS A 948 39.32 -44.32 11.04
CA LYS A 948 40.40 -44.57 10.07
C LYS A 948 40.75 -43.26 9.33
N SER A 949 42.03 -43.07 9.06
CA SER A 949 42.66 -41.78 8.69
C SER A 949 42.43 -41.31 7.24
N ARG A 950 42.41 -39.99 7.02
CA ARG A 950 42.94 -39.30 5.82
C ARG A 950 43.30 -37.83 6.16
N PRO A 951 44.05 -37.08 5.31
CA PRO A 951 45.17 -36.30 5.82
C PRO A 951 45.01 -34.77 5.77
N GLN A 952 45.61 -34.13 6.78
CA GLN A 952 46.32 -32.84 6.79
C GLN A 952 46.00 -31.79 5.69
N ALA A 953 45.41 -30.67 6.10
CA ALA A 953 45.48 -29.38 5.42
C ALA A 953 45.65 -28.25 6.46
N HIS A 954 46.31 -27.16 6.06
CA HIS A 954 46.69 -26.02 6.91
C HIS A 954 45.57 -24.98 7.11
N ALA A 955 45.55 -24.36 8.30
CA ALA A 955 45.26 -22.93 8.60
C ALA A 955 45.15 -22.81 10.13
N GLU A 956 46.14 -22.27 10.84
CA GLU A 956 46.28 -20.83 11.14
C GLU A 956 45.07 -20.21 11.85
N ARG A 957 45.26 -20.00 13.16
CA ARG A 957 44.50 -19.05 13.98
C ARG A 957 45.06 -17.65 13.74
N PRO A 958 44.24 -16.60 13.92
CA PRO A 958 44.69 -15.55 14.82
C PRO A 958 43.71 -15.32 15.99
N GLU A 959 44.14 -14.43 16.89
CA GLU A 959 43.59 -14.18 18.22
C GLU A 959 42.48 -13.11 18.20
N GLY A 960 41.82 -12.93 19.35
CA GLY A 960 40.78 -11.92 19.55
C GLY A 960 40.16 -12.02 20.95
N GLU A 961 40.79 -11.38 21.93
CA GLU A 961 40.10 -10.80 23.10
C GLU A 961 39.16 -9.69 22.56
N ASP A 962 38.05 -9.27 23.18
CA ASP A 962 37.95 -8.75 24.55
C ASP A 962 36.48 -8.39 24.91
N ASP A 963 36.29 -8.05 26.18
CA ASP A 963 35.14 -7.46 26.91
C ASP A 963 33.90 -6.87 26.18
N GLY A 964 32.75 -7.06 26.85
CA GLY A 964 31.97 -5.87 27.26
C GLY A 964 30.46 -5.84 26.96
N PRO A 965 29.66 -5.08 27.73
CA PRO A 965 28.45 -5.64 28.32
C PRO A 965 27.16 -4.79 28.14
N ASP A 966 26.18 -5.05 29.01
CA ASP A 966 24.91 -4.35 29.26
C ASP A 966 23.75 -4.59 28.25
N SER A 967 22.52 -4.85 28.67
CA SER A 967 21.85 -4.31 29.87
C SER A 967 20.62 -5.14 30.30
N SER A 968 20.23 -4.98 31.57
CA SER A 968 19.04 -5.61 32.16
C SER A 968 18.22 -4.62 33.01
N ARG A 969 16.89 -4.78 33.01
CA ARG A 969 15.85 -4.20 33.92
C ARG A 969 14.49 -4.76 33.45
N GLY A 970 13.48 -5.10 34.27
CA GLY A 970 13.23 -4.97 35.72
C GLY A 970 11.79 -4.44 35.93
N ASP A 971 10.94 -4.86 36.88
CA ASP A 971 10.98 -5.82 38.01
C ASP A 971 9.50 -6.17 38.38
N GLY A 972 9.10 -7.11 39.26
CA GLY A 972 9.79 -8.07 40.14
C GLY A 972 9.04 -8.23 41.48
N ALA A 973 8.49 -9.43 41.81
CA ALA A 973 7.73 -9.67 43.06
C ALA A 973 7.97 -11.06 43.68
N GLY A 974 8.07 -11.12 45.01
CA GLY A 974 8.59 -12.27 45.77
C GLY A 974 7.55 -13.24 46.37
N TRP A 975 8.09 -14.32 46.95
CA TRP A 975 7.40 -15.47 47.53
C TRP A 975 6.86 -15.22 48.96
N PRO A 976 6.01 -16.14 49.47
CA PRO A 976 6.33 -16.80 50.74
C PRO A 976 6.34 -18.35 50.63
N SER A 977 7.01 -19.00 51.59
CA SER A 977 7.51 -20.38 51.47
C SER A 977 6.78 -21.43 52.32
N LEU A 978 6.99 -22.72 51.94
CA LEU A 978 6.98 -23.99 52.73
C LEU A 978 5.65 -24.76 52.87
N PRO A 979 5.67 -26.10 53.15
CA PRO A 979 6.58 -27.16 52.65
C PRO A 979 5.89 -28.51 52.28
N LEU A 980 6.66 -29.43 51.65
CA LEU A 980 6.55 -30.92 51.73
C LEU A 980 5.20 -31.64 51.42
N HIS A 981 5.16 -32.38 50.30
CA HIS A 981 4.94 -33.85 50.23
C HIS A 981 5.07 -34.36 48.78
N ARG A 982 6.02 -35.27 48.48
CA ARG A 982 6.29 -35.77 47.10
C ARG A 982 6.16 -37.29 46.94
N GLU A 983 5.60 -38.01 47.92
CA GLU A 983 5.60 -39.49 47.91
C GLU A 983 4.25 -40.15 47.60
N GLU A 984 3.13 -39.41 47.53
CA GLU A 984 1.80 -40.02 47.32
C GLU A 984 1.32 -40.05 45.85
N VAL A 985 1.99 -39.35 44.92
CA VAL A 985 1.54 -39.28 43.50
C VAL A 985 2.11 -40.42 42.63
N SER A 986 3.26 -41.00 42.99
CA SER A 986 3.84 -42.15 42.27
C SER A 986 3.06 -43.46 42.54
N ALA A 987 2.43 -43.59 43.71
CA ALA A 987 1.69 -44.79 44.12
C ALA A 987 0.31 -44.96 43.44
N GLN A 988 -0.24 -43.92 42.81
CA GLN A 988 -1.52 -44.01 42.07
C GLN A 988 -1.34 -44.37 40.59
N ALA A 989 -0.18 -44.07 39.97
CA ALA A 989 0.08 -44.39 38.56
C ALA A 989 0.24 -45.90 38.31
N SER A 990 0.81 -46.65 39.26
CA SER A 990 1.05 -48.09 39.15
C SER A 990 -0.22 -48.95 39.15
N LYS A 991 -1.37 -48.39 39.56
CA LYS A 991 -2.66 -49.11 39.64
C LYS A 991 -3.51 -49.06 38.37
N ALA A 992 -3.10 -48.27 37.37
CA ALA A 992 -3.79 -48.17 36.07
C ALA A 992 -3.35 -49.26 35.07
N LEU A 993 -2.13 -49.79 35.20
CA LEU A 993 -1.55 -50.76 34.25
C LEU A 993 -2.09 -52.20 34.38
N GLN A 994 -2.75 -52.54 35.50
CA GLN A 994 -3.25 -53.90 35.76
C GLN A 994 -4.63 -54.23 35.14
N LYS A 995 -5.16 -53.40 34.24
CA LYS A 995 -6.44 -53.63 33.53
C LYS A 995 -6.34 -53.61 31.99
N GLY A 996 -5.15 -53.53 31.42
CA GLY A 996 -4.92 -53.42 29.97
C GLY A 996 -4.72 -54.74 29.20
N ILE A 997 -4.97 -55.90 29.81
CA ILE A 997 -4.70 -57.22 29.18
C ILE A 997 -6.02 -57.97 29.02
N GLY A 998 -6.66 -57.80 27.85
CA GLY A 998 -7.96 -58.42 27.55
C GLY A 998 -8.42 -58.32 26.09
N TRP A 999 -7.51 -58.00 25.16
CA TRP A 999 -7.87 -57.73 23.75
C TRP A 999 -6.95 -58.43 22.72
N LEU A 1000 -6.26 -59.50 23.12
CA LEU A 1000 -5.33 -60.24 22.25
C LEU A 1000 -5.54 -61.76 22.22
N ILE A 1001 -6.78 -62.22 22.46
CA ILE A 1001 -7.24 -63.55 22.05
C ILE A 1001 -8.62 -63.36 21.42
N GLY A 1002 -8.65 -63.28 20.08
CA GLY A 1002 -9.88 -63.44 19.32
C GLY A 1002 -10.13 -64.93 19.12
N ALA A 1003 -11.31 -65.40 19.52
CA ALA A 1003 -11.82 -66.72 19.19
C ALA A 1003 -13.26 -66.54 18.67
N ASP A 1004 -13.44 -66.86 17.39
CA ASP A 1004 -14.65 -67.17 16.64
C ASP A 1004 -16.02 -66.65 17.17
N GLU A 1005 -16.51 -65.56 16.57
CA GLU A 1005 -17.68 -65.57 15.66
C GLU A 1005 -17.66 -64.35 14.72
#